data_AF-A0A521ZAA4-F1
#
_entry.id   AF-A0A521ZAA4-F1
#
_cell.length_a   1.000
_cell.length_b   1.000
_cell.length_c   1.000
_cell.angle_alpha   90.00
_cell.angle_beta   90.00
_cell.angle_gamma   90.00
#
_symmetry.space_group_name_H-M   'P 1'
#
loop_
_entity.id
_entity.type
_entity.pdbx_description
1 polymer ?
#
loop_
_entity_poly.entity_id
_entity_poly.type
_entity_poly.pdbx_seq_one_letter_code
_entity_poly.pdbx_strand_id
1 'polypeptide(L)'
;MDIFTKFSERFDRTREEEYSLEEYLALCKKDPNAYATSAERMLAAIGEPELIDTRNDSRLSRIFQNKLIKIYPAFKEFYGAEEIIEQVVSYFRHAAQGLEEKKQILYLLGPVGGGKSSIAERLKQLMEQVPFYAIKDSPVNESPLGLFNVDEDGPLLHEQYGIPERYLNRVLSPWAVKRLHEFNGDIRQFRVVKRFPSIMQQIAIAKTEPGDENNQDISSLVGKVDIRKLEQYAQHDPDAYSFSGGLCHANQGLLEFVEMFKAPIKVLHPLLTATQEGNFKGTEGFGAIPFDGIILAHSNESEWKLFKNNKNNEAFLDRIYIVKVPYCLRVSEEVKIYEKLVRNSSLADSPCAPGTLKMMAQFSILTRLKEPENSSLFSKMQVYDGDNLKDTDPKAKSIQEYRDYAGVDEGMMGISTRWAFKIISKVFNFDMSEVAANPVHLLYLLEQNIEREQFPKETEQKYLAYVKEYLANKYVDFIGKEIQTAYLESYSEYGQNIFDRYVTFADYWIQDQEYRDQDTGESFDRGSLNNELEKIEKPAGISNPKDFRHEIVNFVLRARANNAGKNPPWTTYEKLRTVIEKKMFSNTEELLPVISFNAKSSAEEQRKHEDFVNRMVTKGYTPKQVRLLCEWYLRVRKSS
;
A
#
# COMPACT_ATOMS: atom_id res chain seq x y z
N MET A 1 -15.59 -1.42 -29.79
CA MET A 1 -14.48 -2.17 -30.41
C MET A 1 -14.46 -3.56 -29.81
N ASP A 2 -14.40 -4.58 -30.66
CA ASP A 2 -14.32 -5.99 -30.25
C ASP A 2 -12.94 -6.32 -29.65
N ILE A 3 -12.89 -7.30 -28.74
CA ILE A 3 -11.67 -7.69 -28.02
C ILE A 3 -10.60 -8.24 -28.97
N PHE A 4 -11.03 -8.95 -30.02
CA PHE A 4 -10.14 -9.53 -31.02
C PHE A 4 -9.44 -8.45 -31.86
N THR A 5 -10.17 -7.41 -32.26
CA THR A 5 -9.60 -6.27 -33.00
C THR A 5 -8.55 -5.54 -32.16
N LYS A 6 -8.85 -5.28 -30.87
CA LYS A 6 -7.91 -4.62 -29.95
C LYS A 6 -6.64 -5.46 -29.70
N PHE A 7 -6.75 -6.79 -29.68
CA PHE A 7 -5.60 -7.68 -29.57
C PHE A 7 -4.73 -7.64 -30.82
N SER A 8 -5.34 -7.71 -32.02
CA SER A 8 -4.62 -7.59 -33.28
C SER A 8 -3.86 -6.27 -33.37
N GLU A 9 -4.52 -5.14 -33.07
CA GLU A 9 -3.89 -3.82 -33.06
C GLU A 9 -2.73 -3.74 -32.07
N ARG A 10 -2.84 -4.37 -30.88
CA ARG A 10 -1.75 -4.41 -29.91
C ARG A 10 -0.58 -5.23 -30.44
N PHE A 11 -0.85 -6.39 -31.03
CA PHE A 11 0.17 -7.26 -31.59
C PHE A 11 0.89 -6.60 -32.76
N ASP A 12 0.16 -5.92 -33.65
CA ASP A 12 0.72 -5.18 -34.78
C ASP A 12 1.59 -4.00 -34.31
N ARG A 13 1.21 -3.31 -33.21
CA ARG A 13 2.04 -2.26 -32.60
C ARG A 13 3.35 -2.77 -32.01
N THR A 14 3.41 -4.04 -31.61
CA THR A 14 4.63 -4.68 -31.08
C THR A 14 5.49 -5.35 -32.16
N ARG A 15 5.04 -5.32 -33.42
CA ARG A 15 5.79 -5.92 -34.53
C ARG A 15 7.09 -5.14 -34.78
N GLU A 16 8.14 -5.86 -35.12
CA GLU A 16 9.44 -5.25 -35.43
C GLU A 16 9.32 -4.38 -36.69
N GLU A 17 9.68 -3.11 -36.54
CA GLU A 17 9.87 -2.19 -37.66
C GLU A 17 11.36 -2.18 -38.02
N GLU A 18 11.68 -2.47 -39.29
CA GLU A 18 13.05 -2.50 -39.79
C GLU A 18 13.45 -1.17 -40.42
N TYR A 19 14.67 -0.74 -40.13
CA TYR A 19 15.27 0.50 -40.60
C TYR A 19 16.66 0.21 -41.16
N SER A 20 17.08 0.96 -42.18
CA SER A 20 18.51 1.12 -42.49
C SER A 20 19.21 1.95 -41.41
N LEU A 21 20.54 1.86 -41.36
CA LEU A 21 21.34 2.66 -40.43
C LEU A 21 21.15 4.17 -40.68
N GLU A 22 21.03 4.59 -41.95
CA GLU A 22 20.79 5.99 -42.33
C GLU A 22 19.42 6.48 -41.87
N GLU A 23 18.37 5.66 -42.04
CA GLU A 23 17.01 5.98 -41.55
C GLU A 23 16.98 6.09 -40.01
N TYR A 24 17.70 5.21 -39.32
CA TYR A 24 17.85 5.26 -37.87
C TYR A 24 18.55 6.54 -37.41
N LEU A 25 19.67 6.93 -38.04
CA LEU A 25 20.36 8.18 -37.69
C LEU A 25 19.50 9.41 -37.99
N ALA A 26 18.76 9.40 -39.10
CA ALA A 26 17.78 10.45 -39.41
C ALA A 26 16.63 10.50 -38.39
N LEU A 27 16.25 9.35 -37.82
CA LEU A 27 15.27 9.27 -36.73
C LEU A 27 15.83 9.83 -35.42
N CYS A 28 17.09 9.50 -35.08
CA CYS A 28 17.79 10.07 -33.91
C CYS A 28 17.79 11.60 -33.92
N LYS A 29 17.93 12.20 -35.11
CA LYS A 29 17.87 13.66 -35.28
C LYS A 29 16.49 14.26 -34.95
N LYS A 30 15.41 13.49 -35.11
CA LYS A 30 14.02 13.95 -34.89
C LYS A 30 13.52 13.62 -33.49
N ASP A 31 13.87 12.44 -32.98
CA ASP A 31 13.38 11.93 -31.71
C ASP A 31 14.56 11.45 -30.83
N PRO A 32 14.89 12.20 -29.77
CA PRO A 32 15.90 11.80 -28.79
C PRO A 32 15.61 10.44 -28.12
N ASN A 33 14.36 9.97 -28.11
CA ASN A 33 14.03 8.65 -27.56
C ASN A 33 14.61 7.49 -28.38
N ALA A 34 15.02 7.74 -29.64
CA ALA A 34 15.59 6.69 -30.49
C ALA A 34 16.94 6.18 -29.95
N TYR A 35 17.73 7.04 -29.30
CA TYR A 35 19.00 6.67 -28.69
C TYR A 35 18.97 6.69 -27.15
N ALA A 36 17.78 6.84 -26.55
CA ALA A 36 17.62 6.92 -25.11
C ALA A 36 18.10 5.65 -24.39
N THR A 37 18.80 5.88 -23.28
CA THR A 37 19.25 4.83 -22.36
C THR A 37 18.07 4.11 -21.71
N SER A 38 18.35 2.94 -21.13
CA SER A 38 17.39 2.19 -20.32
C SER A 38 16.81 3.03 -19.17
N ALA A 39 17.62 3.88 -18.53
CA ALA A 39 17.18 4.79 -17.46
C ALA A 39 16.27 5.93 -17.96
N GLU A 40 16.60 6.55 -19.09
CA GLU A 40 15.76 7.60 -19.70
C GLU A 40 14.40 7.05 -20.14
N ARG A 41 14.38 5.85 -20.75
CA ARG A 41 13.14 5.17 -21.11
C ARG A 41 12.31 4.77 -19.91
N MET A 42 12.95 4.35 -18.81
CA MET A 42 12.25 4.09 -17.55
C MET A 42 11.59 5.37 -17.01
N LEU A 43 12.28 6.52 -17.01
CA LEU A 43 11.69 7.78 -16.59
C LEU A 43 10.51 8.19 -17.49
N ALA A 44 10.65 8.05 -18.81
CA ALA A 44 9.56 8.31 -19.75
C ALA A 44 8.34 7.42 -19.47
N ALA A 45 8.55 6.15 -19.11
CA ALA A 45 7.49 5.22 -18.75
C ALA A 45 6.84 5.54 -17.39
N ILE A 46 7.63 5.98 -16.40
CA ILE A 46 7.12 6.40 -15.08
C ILE A 46 6.25 7.65 -15.21
N GLY A 47 6.66 8.59 -16.07
CA GLY A 47 5.97 9.85 -16.32
C GLY A 47 6.22 10.91 -15.25
N GLU A 48 5.56 12.06 -15.42
CA GLU A 48 5.70 13.20 -14.52
C GLU A 48 4.95 12.99 -13.19
N PRO A 49 5.50 13.47 -12.05
CA PRO A 49 4.83 13.39 -10.76
C PRO A 49 3.69 14.41 -10.64
N GLU A 50 2.64 14.02 -9.95
CA GLU A 50 1.64 14.93 -9.41
C GLU A 50 2.16 15.53 -8.10
N LEU A 51 2.19 16.86 -8.02
CA LEU A 51 2.62 17.58 -6.82
C LEU A 51 1.42 17.78 -5.89
N ILE A 52 1.46 17.14 -4.73
CA ILE A 52 0.42 17.29 -3.71
C ILE A 52 0.92 18.23 -2.63
N ASP A 53 0.20 19.35 -2.48
CA ASP A 53 0.40 20.29 -1.39
C ASP A 53 -0.29 19.78 -0.13
N THR A 54 0.53 19.26 0.79
CA THR A 54 0.05 18.66 2.03
C THR A 54 -0.56 19.67 3.00
N ARG A 55 -0.41 20.99 2.76
CA ARG A 55 -1.08 22.04 3.56
C ARG A 55 -2.60 22.00 3.46
N ASN A 56 -3.13 21.55 2.32
CA ASN A 56 -4.56 21.55 2.06
C ASN A 56 -5.29 20.40 2.78
N ASP A 57 -4.56 19.38 3.23
CA ASP A 57 -5.11 18.24 3.96
C ASP A 57 -4.50 18.19 5.37
N SER A 58 -5.33 18.34 6.39
CA SER A 58 -4.90 18.34 7.79
C SER A 58 -4.16 17.06 8.21
N ARG A 59 -4.48 15.90 7.63
CA ARG A 59 -3.82 14.61 7.91
C ARG A 59 -2.45 14.59 7.25
N LEU A 60 -2.37 14.88 5.96
CA LEU A 60 -1.10 14.91 5.21
C LEU A 60 -0.16 16.00 5.72
N SER A 61 -0.71 17.16 6.11
CA SER A 61 0.02 18.27 6.75
C SER A 61 0.80 17.81 7.97
N ARG A 62 0.18 16.99 8.84
CA ARG A 62 0.84 16.45 10.04
C ARG A 62 1.89 15.40 9.72
N ILE A 63 1.61 14.53 8.74
CA ILE A 63 2.53 13.44 8.34
C ILE A 63 3.78 13.99 7.65
N PHE A 64 3.60 14.94 6.72
CA PHE A 64 4.66 15.45 5.85
C PHE A 64 5.12 16.87 6.20
N GLN A 65 4.62 17.46 7.30
CA GLN A 65 5.01 18.79 7.78
C GLN A 65 4.86 19.89 6.72
N ASN A 66 3.72 19.93 6.03
CA ASN A 66 3.43 20.91 4.97
C ASN A 66 4.40 20.90 3.77
N LYS A 67 5.14 19.80 3.56
CA LYS A 67 6.01 19.64 2.39
C LYS A 67 5.19 19.33 1.13
N LEU A 68 5.71 19.73 -0.02
CA LEU A 68 5.23 19.27 -1.32
C LEU A 68 5.74 17.84 -1.55
N ILE A 69 4.82 16.91 -1.76
CA ILE A 69 5.16 15.52 -2.08
C ILE A 69 4.92 15.24 -3.56
N LYS A 70 5.78 14.41 -4.15
CA LYS A 70 5.64 13.91 -5.52
C LYS A 70 4.96 12.55 -5.47
N ILE A 71 3.82 12.42 -6.13
CA ILE A 71 3.16 11.12 -6.32
C ILE A 71 3.19 10.78 -7.80
N TYR A 72 3.70 9.59 -8.12
CA TYR A 72 3.80 9.12 -9.49
C TYR A 72 2.59 8.24 -9.81
N PRO A 73 1.74 8.60 -10.81
CA PRO A 73 0.56 7.81 -11.17
C PRO A 73 0.89 6.36 -11.55
N ALA A 74 2.08 6.13 -12.09
CA ALA A 74 2.63 4.81 -12.37
C ALA A 74 2.66 3.89 -11.14
N PHE A 75 2.76 4.44 -9.93
CA PHE A 75 2.83 3.72 -8.65
C PHE A 75 1.62 3.93 -7.75
N LYS A 76 0.47 4.36 -8.30
CA LYS A 76 -0.76 4.64 -7.53
C LYS A 76 -1.26 3.52 -6.62
N GLU A 77 -0.87 2.28 -6.88
CA GLU A 77 -1.29 1.12 -6.11
C GLU A 77 -0.32 0.72 -4.98
N PHE A 78 0.72 1.54 -4.74
CA PHE A 78 1.70 1.38 -3.67
C PHE A 78 1.37 2.36 -2.55
N TYR A 79 0.59 1.90 -1.57
CA TYR A 79 0.13 2.73 -0.47
C TYR A 79 1.21 2.87 0.61
N GLY A 80 1.45 4.12 1.02
CA GLY A 80 2.40 4.44 2.07
C GLY A 80 3.89 4.34 1.68
N ALA A 81 4.20 4.25 0.37
CA ALA A 81 5.54 4.07 -0.17
C ALA A 81 6.09 5.32 -0.90
N GLU A 82 5.54 6.50 -0.66
CA GLU A 82 5.83 7.74 -1.40
C GLU A 82 7.32 8.11 -1.36
N GLU A 83 7.95 8.06 -0.18
CA GLU A 83 9.39 8.34 -0.02
C GLU A 83 10.26 7.28 -0.72
N ILE A 84 9.84 6.01 -0.70
CA ILE A 84 10.55 4.88 -1.32
C ILE A 84 10.52 5.01 -2.84
N ILE A 85 9.34 5.32 -3.41
CA ILE A 85 9.19 5.52 -4.84
C ILE A 85 10.01 6.74 -5.30
N GLU A 86 10.04 7.85 -4.56
CA GLU A 86 10.91 8.98 -4.93
C GLU A 86 12.39 8.59 -4.94
N GLN A 87 12.87 7.75 -4.02
CA GLN A 87 14.25 7.26 -4.04
C GLN A 87 14.53 6.41 -5.30
N VAL A 88 13.63 5.50 -5.64
CA VAL A 88 13.74 4.69 -6.87
C VAL A 88 13.72 5.57 -8.12
N VAL A 89 12.83 6.55 -8.20
CA VAL A 89 12.78 7.49 -9.32
C VAL A 89 14.04 8.39 -9.36
N SER A 90 14.55 8.80 -8.20
CA SER A 90 15.79 9.58 -8.11
C SER A 90 16.99 8.81 -8.66
N TYR A 91 17.08 7.51 -8.36
CA TYR A 91 18.09 6.62 -8.96
C TYR A 91 18.02 6.67 -10.50
N PHE A 92 16.83 6.47 -11.08
CA PHE A 92 16.68 6.54 -12.54
C PHE A 92 16.97 7.93 -13.11
N ARG A 93 16.62 9.00 -12.39
CA ARG A 93 16.90 10.38 -12.77
C ARG A 93 18.39 10.66 -12.83
N HIS A 94 19.15 10.25 -11.82
CA HIS A 94 20.60 10.42 -11.80
C HIS A 94 21.29 9.52 -12.83
N ALA A 95 20.83 8.27 -12.99
CA ALA A 95 21.33 7.35 -14.01
C ALA A 95 21.10 7.89 -15.44
N ALA A 96 19.93 8.46 -15.73
CA ALA A 96 19.61 9.11 -17.00
C ALA A 96 20.48 10.35 -17.29
N GLN A 97 20.92 11.05 -16.25
CA GLN A 97 21.86 12.17 -16.37
C GLN A 97 23.32 11.71 -16.60
N GLY A 98 23.61 10.41 -16.49
CA GLY A 98 24.94 9.85 -16.65
C GLY A 98 25.82 9.96 -15.40
N LEU A 99 25.20 10.12 -14.21
CA LEU A 99 25.90 10.19 -12.93
C LEU A 99 26.31 8.78 -12.42
N GLU A 100 26.86 8.72 -11.21
CA GLU A 100 27.41 7.50 -10.61
C GLU A 100 26.40 6.36 -10.48
N GLU A 101 25.11 6.67 -10.27
CA GLU A 101 24.02 5.70 -10.18
C GLU A 101 23.88 4.83 -11.43
N LYS A 102 24.30 5.31 -12.61
CA LYS A 102 24.38 4.50 -13.84
C LYS A 102 25.27 3.27 -13.66
N LYS A 103 26.30 3.37 -12.81
CA LYS A 103 27.30 2.33 -12.54
C LYS A 103 27.00 1.53 -11.27
N GLN A 104 25.78 1.64 -10.74
CA GLN A 104 25.37 0.98 -9.50
C GLN A 104 24.18 0.05 -9.74
N ILE A 105 24.12 -1.02 -8.95
CA ILE A 105 22.99 -1.94 -8.88
C ILE A 105 21.93 -1.31 -7.98
N LEU A 106 20.71 -1.16 -8.47
CA LEU A 106 19.57 -0.74 -7.65
C LEU A 106 19.18 -1.91 -6.73
N TYR A 107 19.33 -1.74 -5.43
CA TYR A 107 19.09 -2.82 -4.46
C TYR A 107 17.94 -2.49 -3.51
N LEU A 108 16.87 -3.27 -3.58
CA LEU A 108 15.72 -3.16 -2.69
C LEU A 108 15.92 -4.06 -1.46
N LEU A 109 16.09 -3.43 -0.29
CA LEU A 109 16.29 -4.09 1.00
C LEU A 109 15.04 -3.97 1.85
N GLY A 110 14.53 -5.07 2.42
CA GLY A 110 13.30 -5.01 3.22
C GLY A 110 12.88 -6.36 3.76
N PRO A 111 11.85 -6.43 4.61
CA PRO A 111 11.32 -7.69 5.10
C PRO A 111 10.54 -8.47 4.02
N VAL A 112 10.24 -9.73 4.34
CA VAL A 112 9.47 -10.61 3.45
C VAL A 112 8.04 -10.10 3.32
N GLY A 113 7.58 -9.87 2.09
CA GLY A 113 6.24 -9.30 1.86
C GLY A 113 6.16 -7.78 2.08
N GLY A 114 7.28 -7.06 2.19
CA GLY A 114 7.32 -5.59 2.22
C GLY A 114 7.05 -4.91 0.87
N GLY A 115 6.73 -5.65 -0.19
CA GLY A 115 6.42 -5.08 -1.51
C GLY A 115 7.59 -4.92 -2.48
N LYS A 116 8.80 -5.38 -2.13
CA LYS A 116 10.01 -5.33 -2.99
C LYS A 116 9.78 -5.92 -4.39
N SER A 117 9.32 -7.17 -4.45
CA SER A 117 9.05 -7.87 -5.71
C SER A 117 7.90 -7.22 -6.48
N SER A 118 6.94 -6.59 -5.80
CA SER A 118 5.87 -5.84 -6.44
C SER A 118 6.41 -4.58 -7.14
N ILE A 119 7.36 -3.86 -6.51
CA ILE A 119 8.06 -2.73 -7.14
C ILE A 119 8.85 -3.22 -8.36
N ALA A 120 9.60 -4.32 -8.23
CA ALA A 120 10.36 -4.90 -9.33
C ALA A 120 9.46 -5.30 -10.52
N GLU A 121 8.34 -5.95 -10.24
CA GLU A 121 7.34 -6.30 -11.26
C GLU A 121 6.76 -5.06 -11.93
N ARG A 122 6.46 -4.02 -11.16
CA ARG A 122 5.95 -2.76 -11.71
C ARG A 122 6.97 -2.08 -12.63
N LEU A 123 8.25 -2.07 -12.25
CA LEU A 123 9.32 -1.51 -13.08
C LEU A 123 9.45 -2.28 -14.40
N LYS A 124 9.39 -3.62 -14.37
CA LYS A 124 9.39 -4.43 -15.61
C LYS A 124 8.21 -4.07 -16.52
N GLN A 125 7.00 -3.95 -15.97
CA GLN A 125 5.81 -3.53 -16.72
C GLN A 125 5.91 -2.12 -17.31
N LEU A 126 6.60 -1.20 -16.63
CA LEU A 126 6.86 0.14 -17.14
C LEU A 126 7.88 0.10 -18.29
N MET A 127 8.91 -0.73 -18.18
CA MET A 127 9.91 -0.91 -19.23
C MET A 127 9.30 -1.43 -20.55
N GLU A 128 8.26 -2.28 -20.50
CA GLU A 128 7.55 -2.78 -21.70
C GLU A 128 6.83 -1.67 -22.50
N GLN A 129 6.63 -0.48 -21.93
CA GLN A 129 5.85 0.59 -22.57
C GLN A 129 6.66 1.40 -23.60
N VAL A 130 7.98 1.42 -23.47
CA VAL A 130 8.85 2.29 -24.28
C VAL A 130 9.79 1.44 -25.14
N PRO A 131 9.70 1.55 -26.48
CA PRO A 131 10.52 0.75 -27.38
C PRO A 131 11.99 1.17 -27.33
N PHE A 132 12.86 0.32 -27.89
CA PHE A 132 14.27 0.60 -28.10
C PHE A 132 14.71 0.13 -29.48
N TYR A 133 15.90 0.56 -29.90
CA TYR A 133 16.48 0.22 -31.19
C TYR A 133 17.71 -0.67 -31.00
N ALA A 134 17.76 -1.76 -31.74
CA ALA A 134 18.85 -2.73 -31.69
C ALA A 134 19.30 -3.12 -33.09
N ILE A 135 20.52 -3.61 -33.21
CA ILE A 135 20.99 -4.25 -34.44
C ILE A 135 20.14 -5.49 -34.70
N LYS A 136 19.62 -5.61 -35.93
CA LYS A 136 18.84 -6.77 -36.37
C LYS A 136 19.66 -8.05 -36.19
N ASP A 137 19.00 -9.10 -35.71
CA ASP A 137 19.60 -10.42 -35.44
C ASP A 137 20.69 -10.46 -34.35
N SER A 138 21.01 -9.32 -33.71
CA SER A 138 21.94 -9.32 -32.58
C SER A 138 21.36 -10.15 -31.42
N PRO A 139 22.11 -11.14 -30.90
CA PRO A 139 21.63 -12.02 -29.83
C PRO A 139 21.61 -11.32 -28.45
N VAL A 140 22.24 -10.15 -28.34
CA VAL A 140 22.37 -9.38 -27.10
C VAL A 140 21.69 -8.03 -27.19
N ASN A 141 20.78 -7.81 -28.14
CA ASN A 141 20.04 -6.55 -28.28
C ASN A 141 20.97 -5.31 -28.28
N GLU A 142 22.13 -5.38 -28.94
CA GLU A 142 23.11 -4.28 -28.88
C GLU A 142 22.64 -3.04 -29.63
N SER A 143 23.08 -1.87 -29.17
CA SER A 143 22.66 -0.61 -29.76
C SER A 143 23.37 -0.37 -31.09
N PRO A 144 22.66 0.15 -32.11
CA PRO A 144 23.29 0.52 -33.39
C PRO A 144 24.40 1.55 -33.22
N LEU A 145 24.37 2.37 -32.16
CA LEU A 145 25.40 3.36 -31.87
C LEU A 145 26.74 2.74 -31.46
N GLY A 146 26.77 1.45 -31.09
CA GLY A 146 28.02 0.75 -30.83
C GLY A 146 28.90 0.51 -32.06
N LEU A 147 28.37 0.71 -33.28
CA LEU A 147 29.13 0.62 -34.53
C LEU A 147 30.10 1.78 -34.76
N PHE A 148 29.95 2.88 -34.02
CA PHE A 148 30.71 4.12 -34.23
C PHE A 148 31.78 4.29 -33.16
N ASN A 149 32.92 4.85 -33.55
CA ASN A 149 34.00 5.19 -32.63
C ASN A 149 33.76 6.57 -32.02
N VAL A 150 33.88 6.68 -30.70
CA VAL A 150 33.67 7.94 -29.96
C VAL A 150 34.63 9.03 -30.41
N ASP A 151 35.90 8.70 -30.62
CA ASP A 151 36.95 9.67 -30.91
C ASP A 151 36.94 10.12 -32.38
N GLU A 152 36.60 9.21 -33.30
CA GLU A 152 36.63 9.47 -34.75
C GLU A 152 35.28 9.95 -35.28
N ASP A 153 34.18 9.29 -34.91
CA ASP A 153 32.84 9.55 -35.44
C ASP A 153 32.01 10.48 -34.55
N GLY A 154 32.36 10.61 -33.26
CA GLY A 154 31.61 11.39 -32.27
C GLY A 154 31.34 12.84 -32.68
N PRO A 155 32.35 13.62 -33.10
CA PRO A 155 32.16 15.00 -33.54
C PRO A 155 31.22 15.11 -34.75
N LEU A 156 31.32 14.16 -35.70
CA LEU A 156 30.49 14.13 -36.91
C LEU A 156 29.03 13.78 -36.57
N LEU A 157 28.80 12.81 -35.69
CA LEU A 157 27.46 12.42 -35.26
C LEU A 157 26.76 13.53 -34.47
N HIS A 158 27.52 14.26 -33.64
CA HIS A 158 27.01 15.41 -32.92
C HIS A 158 26.62 16.55 -33.87
N GLU A 159 27.47 16.90 -34.85
CA GLU A 159 27.19 17.97 -35.82
C GLU A 159 26.04 17.64 -36.77
N GLN A 160 26.01 16.42 -37.32
CA GLN A 160 25.05 16.05 -38.36
C GLN A 160 23.69 15.61 -37.82
N TYR A 161 23.68 14.87 -36.71
CA TYR A 161 22.49 14.21 -36.16
C TYR A 161 22.12 14.70 -34.75
N GLY A 162 22.97 15.50 -34.10
CA GLY A 162 22.69 16.03 -32.76
C GLY A 162 22.86 14.99 -31.64
N ILE A 163 23.56 13.88 -31.90
CA ILE A 163 23.75 12.79 -30.92
C ILE A 163 24.94 13.15 -30.01
N PRO A 164 24.75 13.28 -28.68
CA PRO A 164 25.85 13.55 -27.77
C PRO A 164 26.82 12.37 -27.64
N GLU A 165 28.12 12.66 -27.52
CA GLU A 165 29.20 11.65 -27.40
C GLU A 165 28.99 10.66 -26.25
N ARG A 166 28.32 11.07 -25.17
CA ARG A 166 28.02 10.22 -24.01
C ARG A 166 27.24 8.93 -24.35
N TYR A 167 26.54 8.90 -25.48
CA TYR A 167 25.76 7.74 -25.94
C TYR A 167 26.56 6.76 -26.81
N LEU A 168 27.78 7.13 -27.21
CA LEU A 168 28.65 6.38 -28.11
C LEU A 168 29.66 5.48 -27.36
N ASN A 169 29.78 5.62 -26.04
CA ASN A 169 30.67 4.80 -25.19
C ASN A 169 30.17 3.34 -25.06
N ARG A 170 30.16 2.59 -26.15
CA ARG A 170 29.67 1.20 -26.21
C ARG A 170 30.68 0.31 -26.91
N VAL A 171 30.79 -0.93 -26.47
CA VAL A 171 31.68 -1.93 -27.08
C VAL A 171 30.87 -2.79 -28.06
N LEU A 172 31.47 -3.14 -29.20
CA LEU A 172 30.85 -4.09 -30.14
C LEU A 172 30.82 -5.49 -29.55
N SER A 173 29.69 -6.19 -29.71
CA SER A 173 29.63 -7.58 -29.30
C SER A 173 30.55 -8.46 -30.17
N PRO A 174 31.03 -9.61 -29.66
CA PRO A 174 31.81 -10.54 -30.48
C PRO A 174 31.06 -10.98 -31.74
N TRP A 175 29.73 -11.09 -31.66
CA TRP A 175 28.87 -11.38 -32.80
C TRP A 175 28.91 -10.24 -33.84
N ALA A 176 28.76 -9.00 -33.42
CA ALA A 176 28.81 -7.85 -34.32
C ALA A 176 30.19 -7.64 -34.94
N VAL A 177 31.27 -7.89 -34.20
CA VAL A 177 32.64 -7.87 -34.72
C VAL A 177 32.81 -8.90 -35.85
N LYS A 178 32.31 -10.13 -35.66
CA LYS A 178 32.32 -11.15 -36.72
C LYS A 178 31.55 -10.69 -37.96
N ARG A 179 30.35 -10.15 -37.80
CA ARG A 179 29.53 -9.63 -38.91
C ARG A 179 30.18 -8.44 -39.62
N LEU A 180 30.84 -7.55 -38.90
CA LEU A 180 31.58 -6.43 -39.48
C LEU A 180 32.70 -6.92 -40.40
N HIS A 181 33.42 -7.97 -40.01
CA HIS A 181 34.42 -8.62 -40.87
C HIS A 181 33.80 -9.29 -42.09
N GLU A 182 32.67 -10.00 -41.93
CA GLU A 182 31.93 -10.60 -43.05
C GLU A 182 31.42 -9.55 -44.06
N PHE A 183 31.05 -8.36 -43.58
CA PHE A 183 30.64 -7.22 -44.41
C PHE A 183 31.80 -6.39 -44.95
N ASN A 184 33.05 -6.82 -44.75
CA ASN A 184 34.27 -6.09 -45.14
C ASN A 184 34.31 -4.64 -44.62
N GLY A 185 33.78 -4.40 -43.42
CA GLY A 185 33.73 -3.08 -42.79
C GLY A 185 32.59 -2.17 -43.26
N ASP A 186 31.70 -2.64 -44.14
CA ASP A 186 30.55 -1.84 -44.59
C ASP A 186 29.41 -1.85 -43.57
N ILE A 187 29.39 -0.82 -42.71
CA ILE A 187 28.35 -0.66 -41.68
C ILE A 187 26.93 -0.47 -42.24
N ARG A 188 26.78 -0.14 -43.53
CA ARG A 188 25.45 0.07 -44.17
C ARG A 188 24.68 -1.23 -44.36
N GLN A 189 25.35 -2.37 -44.28
CA GLN A 189 24.72 -3.69 -44.34
C GLN A 189 24.00 -4.04 -43.03
N PHE A 190 24.35 -3.40 -41.92
CA PHE A 190 23.60 -3.55 -40.68
C PHE A 190 22.21 -2.92 -40.81
N ARG A 191 21.21 -3.68 -40.36
CA ARG A 191 19.82 -3.22 -40.23
C ARG A 191 19.53 -2.95 -38.75
N VAL A 192 18.65 -2.00 -38.50
CA VAL A 192 18.18 -1.64 -37.17
C VAL A 192 16.73 -2.08 -37.03
N VAL A 193 16.38 -2.67 -35.90
CA VAL A 193 15.01 -3.04 -35.56
C VAL A 193 14.53 -2.25 -34.36
N LYS A 194 13.32 -1.73 -34.44
CA LYS A 194 12.60 -1.20 -33.28
C LYS A 194 11.89 -2.35 -32.59
N ARG A 195 12.22 -2.57 -31.32
CA ARG A 195 11.66 -3.64 -30.48
C ARG A 195 11.03 -3.06 -29.23
N PHE A 196 9.99 -3.73 -28.73
CA PHE A 196 9.45 -3.47 -27.40
C PHE A 196 10.09 -4.43 -26.40
N PRO A 197 10.54 -3.96 -25.23
CA PRO A 197 10.93 -4.85 -24.15
C PRO A 197 9.76 -5.77 -23.80
N SER A 198 10.04 -7.04 -23.50
CA SER A 198 9.02 -8.03 -23.20
C SER A 198 9.49 -8.98 -22.11
N ILE A 199 8.70 -9.07 -21.04
CA ILE A 199 8.88 -10.06 -19.96
C ILE A 199 8.64 -11.47 -20.52
N MET A 200 7.59 -11.66 -21.30
CA MET A 200 7.18 -12.97 -21.81
C MET A 200 8.18 -13.55 -22.81
N GLN A 201 8.72 -12.71 -23.70
CA GLN A 201 9.69 -13.14 -24.72
C GLN A 201 11.15 -13.01 -24.26
N GLN A 202 11.40 -12.51 -23.05
CA GLN A 202 12.73 -12.22 -22.51
C GLN A 202 13.57 -11.29 -23.41
N ILE A 203 12.93 -10.25 -23.95
CA ILE A 203 13.58 -9.23 -24.79
C ILE A 203 13.83 -8.00 -23.94
N ALA A 204 15.09 -7.63 -23.74
CA ALA A 204 15.56 -6.52 -22.89
C ALA A 204 15.13 -6.62 -21.41
N ILE A 205 14.30 -7.58 -21.02
CA ILE A 205 13.91 -7.83 -19.64
C ILE A 205 14.21 -9.29 -19.31
N ALA A 206 15.04 -9.51 -18.30
CA ALA A 206 15.37 -10.85 -17.83
C ALA A 206 15.24 -10.94 -16.32
N LYS A 207 14.96 -12.16 -15.84
CA LYS A 207 14.90 -12.49 -14.42
C LYS A 207 15.84 -13.64 -14.15
N THR A 208 16.74 -13.46 -13.19
CA THR A 208 17.68 -14.48 -12.73
C THR A 208 17.42 -14.76 -11.25
N GLU A 209 17.42 -16.03 -10.90
CA GLU A 209 17.27 -16.51 -9.53
C GLU A 209 18.50 -17.36 -9.18
N PRO A 210 18.93 -17.39 -7.91
CA PRO A 210 20.01 -18.25 -7.46
C PRO A 210 19.58 -19.71 -7.58
N GLY A 211 20.40 -20.51 -8.26
CA GLY A 211 20.28 -21.97 -8.26
C GLY A 211 20.88 -22.57 -6.98
N ASP A 212 20.85 -23.90 -6.86
CA ASP A 212 21.55 -24.58 -5.76
C ASP A 212 23.06 -24.25 -5.77
N GLU A 213 23.68 -24.07 -4.60
CA GLU A 213 25.10 -23.72 -4.44
C GLU A 213 26.05 -24.65 -5.22
N ASN A 214 25.64 -25.90 -5.44
CA ASN A 214 26.42 -26.91 -6.16
C ASN A 214 26.26 -26.85 -7.70
N ASN A 215 25.17 -26.28 -8.20
CA ASN A 215 24.81 -26.26 -9.63
C ASN A 215 24.76 -24.86 -10.21
N GLN A 216 24.97 -23.81 -9.41
CA GLN A 216 24.91 -22.45 -9.89
C GLN A 216 26.19 -22.07 -10.63
N ASP A 217 26.10 -22.13 -11.95
CA ASP A 217 27.15 -21.74 -12.86
C ASP A 217 26.95 -20.28 -13.34
N ILE A 218 28.07 -19.60 -13.58
CA ILE A 218 28.16 -18.21 -14.08
C ILE A 218 27.39 -18.07 -15.40
N SER A 219 27.24 -19.18 -16.14
CA SER A 219 26.48 -19.27 -17.38
C SER A 219 25.03 -18.79 -17.31
N SER A 220 24.40 -18.80 -16.13
CA SER A 220 23.07 -18.22 -15.91
C SER A 220 23.02 -16.70 -16.16
N LEU A 221 24.13 -16.00 -15.95
CA LEU A 221 24.24 -14.56 -16.20
C LEU A 221 24.85 -14.24 -17.55
N VAL A 222 25.93 -14.94 -17.92
CA VAL A 222 26.75 -14.57 -19.08
C VAL A 222 26.45 -15.40 -20.35
N GLY A 223 25.84 -16.56 -20.22
CA GLY A 223 25.63 -17.53 -21.31
C GLY A 223 26.64 -18.68 -21.30
N LYS A 224 26.55 -19.57 -22.28
CA LYS A 224 27.43 -20.76 -22.39
C LYS A 224 27.63 -21.17 -23.84
N VAL A 225 28.64 -21.98 -24.10
CA VAL A 225 28.83 -22.60 -25.43
C VAL A 225 27.73 -23.62 -25.70
N ASP A 226 27.17 -23.59 -26.92
CA ASP A 226 26.28 -24.63 -27.40
C ASP A 226 27.07 -25.79 -27.99
N ILE A 227 27.11 -26.91 -27.26
CA ILE A 227 27.84 -28.13 -27.65
C ILE A 227 27.39 -28.61 -29.04
N ARG A 228 26.12 -28.40 -29.43
CA ARG A 228 25.61 -28.84 -30.74
C ARG A 228 26.21 -28.06 -31.90
N LYS A 229 26.61 -26.81 -31.67
CA LYS A 229 27.20 -25.95 -32.69
C LYS A 229 28.70 -26.17 -32.85
N LEU A 230 29.35 -26.87 -31.91
CA LEU A 230 30.78 -27.18 -31.97
C LEU A 230 31.17 -28.12 -33.13
N GLU A 231 30.20 -28.81 -33.72
CA GLU A 231 30.43 -29.58 -34.95
C GLU A 231 30.72 -28.67 -36.16
N GLN A 232 30.16 -27.45 -36.16
CA GLN A 232 30.21 -26.50 -37.29
C GLN A 232 31.14 -25.31 -37.02
N TYR A 233 31.29 -24.93 -35.76
CA TYR A 233 32.01 -23.72 -35.33
C TYR A 233 33.02 -24.05 -34.23
N ALA A 234 34.13 -23.31 -34.18
CA ALA A 234 35.09 -23.46 -33.11
C ALA A 234 34.54 -22.96 -31.76
N GLN A 235 35.07 -23.44 -30.64
CA GLN A 235 34.61 -23.05 -29.29
C GLN A 235 34.70 -21.53 -29.02
N HIS A 236 35.68 -20.86 -29.63
CA HIS A 236 35.87 -19.41 -29.52
C HIS A 236 35.07 -18.60 -30.55
N ASP A 237 34.29 -19.26 -31.41
CA ASP A 237 33.45 -18.59 -32.41
C ASP A 237 32.18 -18.04 -31.73
N PRO A 238 31.86 -16.74 -31.89
CA PRO A 238 30.64 -16.14 -31.37
C PRO A 238 29.35 -16.86 -31.77
N ASP A 239 29.29 -17.47 -32.97
CA ASP A 239 28.09 -18.17 -33.42
C ASP A 239 27.87 -19.52 -32.70
N ALA A 240 28.93 -20.11 -32.13
CA ALA A 240 28.86 -21.28 -31.26
C ALA A 240 28.36 -20.95 -29.85
N TYR A 241 28.36 -19.67 -29.48
CA TYR A 241 27.96 -19.22 -28.15
C TYR A 241 26.44 -19.04 -28.03
N SER A 242 25.87 -19.61 -26.98
CA SER A 242 24.50 -19.35 -26.57
C SER A 242 24.48 -18.15 -25.63
N PHE A 243 24.11 -16.99 -26.16
CA PHE A 243 23.87 -15.74 -25.41
C PHE A 243 22.58 -15.79 -24.58
N SER A 244 22.33 -16.91 -23.89
CA SER A 244 21.13 -17.17 -23.10
C SER A 244 21.22 -16.64 -21.66
N GLY A 245 22.25 -15.86 -21.35
CA GLY A 245 22.49 -15.32 -20.02
C GLY A 245 21.56 -14.16 -19.67
N GLY A 246 21.27 -13.97 -18.39
CA GLY A 246 20.46 -12.84 -17.93
C GLY A 246 20.98 -11.47 -18.38
N LEU A 247 22.30 -11.25 -18.37
CA LEU A 247 22.91 -10.00 -18.83
C LEU A 247 22.77 -9.83 -20.35
N CYS A 248 22.84 -10.91 -21.12
CA CYS A 248 22.64 -10.88 -22.58
C CYS A 248 21.22 -10.46 -22.93
N HIS A 249 20.22 -11.09 -22.31
CA HIS A 249 18.81 -10.81 -22.60
C HIS A 249 18.37 -9.44 -22.09
N ALA A 250 18.87 -9.00 -20.93
CA ALA A 250 18.51 -7.73 -20.31
C ALA A 250 19.29 -6.51 -20.84
N ASN A 251 20.18 -6.69 -21.82
CA ASN A 251 20.88 -5.57 -22.41
C ASN A 251 19.89 -4.55 -23.00
N GLN A 252 20.21 -3.26 -22.85
CA GLN A 252 19.28 -2.15 -23.10
C GLN A 252 17.94 -2.31 -22.39
N GLY A 253 17.87 -2.87 -21.18
CA GLY A 253 16.62 -2.90 -20.42
C GLY A 253 16.83 -3.14 -18.94
N LEU A 254 16.22 -4.19 -18.38
CA LEU A 254 16.16 -4.44 -16.94
C LEU A 254 16.44 -5.90 -16.59
N LEU A 255 17.49 -6.14 -15.81
CA LEU A 255 17.79 -7.44 -15.20
C LEU A 255 17.28 -7.45 -13.75
N GLU A 256 16.34 -8.33 -13.42
CA GLU A 256 15.96 -8.62 -12.03
C GLU A 256 16.78 -9.79 -11.48
N PHE A 257 17.58 -9.56 -10.44
CA PHE A 257 18.26 -10.59 -9.68
C PHE A 257 17.59 -10.79 -8.33
N VAL A 258 16.80 -11.86 -8.22
CA VAL A 258 16.09 -12.24 -6.98
C VAL A 258 17.09 -12.82 -5.99
N GLU A 259 17.07 -12.38 -4.73
CA GLU A 259 17.88 -12.96 -3.64
C GLU A 259 19.38 -13.07 -4.00
N MET A 260 19.92 -12.02 -4.63
CA MET A 260 21.28 -11.96 -5.19
C MET A 260 22.38 -12.49 -4.23
N PHE A 261 22.26 -12.23 -2.94
CA PHE A 261 23.29 -12.61 -1.95
C PHE A 261 23.27 -14.08 -1.52
N LYS A 262 22.32 -14.89 -2.01
CA LYS A 262 22.42 -16.36 -1.92
C LYS A 262 23.40 -16.93 -2.93
N ALA A 263 23.67 -16.21 -4.02
CA ALA A 263 24.62 -16.66 -5.04
C ALA A 263 26.07 -16.55 -4.53
N PRO A 264 26.96 -17.48 -4.91
CA PRO A 264 28.39 -17.36 -4.62
C PRO A 264 28.99 -16.07 -5.21
N ILE A 265 29.94 -15.45 -4.50
CA ILE A 265 30.58 -14.18 -4.91
C ILE A 265 31.15 -14.26 -6.34
N LYS A 266 31.67 -15.42 -6.75
CA LYS A 266 32.20 -15.65 -8.10
C LYS A 266 31.18 -15.41 -9.21
N VAL A 267 29.92 -15.75 -8.95
CA VAL A 267 28.79 -15.54 -9.88
C VAL A 267 28.44 -14.06 -9.97
N LEU A 268 28.72 -13.26 -8.95
CA LEU A 268 28.40 -11.84 -8.94
C LEU A 268 29.43 -10.98 -9.69
N HIS A 269 30.66 -11.45 -9.89
CA HIS A 269 31.74 -10.66 -10.53
C HIS A 269 31.38 -10.07 -11.90
N PRO A 270 30.70 -10.80 -12.82
CA PRO A 270 30.26 -10.22 -14.09
C PRO A 270 29.33 -9.01 -13.94
N LEU A 271 28.57 -8.89 -12.85
CA LEU A 271 27.71 -7.74 -12.59
C LEU A 271 28.54 -6.48 -12.32
N LEU A 272 29.70 -6.61 -11.66
CA LEU A 272 30.60 -5.48 -11.40
C LEU A 272 31.20 -4.95 -12.70
N THR A 273 31.70 -5.84 -13.56
CA THR A 273 32.25 -5.41 -14.85
C THR A 273 31.15 -4.81 -15.73
N ALA A 274 29.96 -5.42 -15.74
CA ALA A 274 28.82 -4.93 -16.52
C ALA A 274 28.41 -3.51 -16.10
N THR A 275 28.31 -3.22 -14.80
CA THR A 275 27.96 -1.88 -14.30
C THR A 275 29.08 -0.86 -14.44
N GLN A 276 30.34 -1.26 -14.30
CA GLN A 276 31.49 -0.34 -14.31
C GLN A 276 31.98 0.00 -15.72
N GLU A 277 32.14 -1.03 -16.56
CA GLU A 277 32.75 -0.94 -17.90
C GLU A 277 31.71 -0.94 -19.02
N GLY A 278 30.43 -1.16 -18.71
CA GLY A 278 29.38 -1.32 -19.73
C GLY A 278 29.53 -2.59 -20.56
N ASN A 279 30.29 -3.57 -20.07
CA ASN A 279 30.53 -4.84 -20.74
C ASN A 279 30.89 -5.95 -19.74
N PHE A 280 30.80 -7.20 -20.16
CA PHE A 280 31.20 -8.35 -19.36
C PHE A 280 31.85 -9.43 -20.23
N LYS A 281 32.57 -10.35 -19.61
CA LYS A 281 33.18 -11.48 -20.32
C LYS A 281 32.28 -12.70 -20.26
N GLY A 282 32.20 -13.45 -21.36
CA GLY A 282 31.55 -14.75 -21.41
C GLY A 282 32.33 -15.82 -20.63
N THR A 283 31.84 -17.05 -20.69
CA THR A 283 32.55 -18.21 -20.10
C THR A 283 33.80 -18.62 -20.88
N GLU A 284 33.95 -18.14 -22.12
CA GLU A 284 35.03 -18.49 -23.04
C GLU A 284 35.93 -17.29 -23.36
N GLY A 285 37.10 -17.57 -23.94
CA GLY A 285 38.12 -16.57 -24.28
C GLY A 285 37.85 -15.74 -25.54
N PHE A 286 36.64 -15.20 -25.73
CA PHE A 286 36.37 -14.21 -26.79
C PHE A 286 36.07 -12.82 -26.20
N GLY A 287 35.90 -11.82 -27.06
CA GLY A 287 35.80 -10.39 -26.69
C GLY A 287 34.67 -10.08 -25.69
N ALA A 288 34.71 -8.88 -25.11
CA ALA A 288 33.71 -8.43 -24.15
C ALA A 288 32.33 -8.26 -24.81
N ILE A 289 31.27 -8.62 -24.09
CA ILE A 289 29.87 -8.50 -24.51
C ILE A 289 29.30 -7.20 -23.91
N PRO A 290 28.68 -6.31 -24.71
CA PRO A 290 28.15 -5.05 -24.21
C PRO A 290 26.96 -5.23 -23.25
N PHE A 291 26.85 -4.32 -22.29
CA PHE A 291 25.71 -4.22 -21.37
C PHE A 291 25.39 -2.77 -21.01
N ASP A 292 24.26 -2.28 -21.50
CA ASP A 292 23.67 -0.95 -21.23
C ASP A 292 22.33 -1.05 -20.47
N GLY A 293 22.11 -2.16 -19.79
CA GLY A 293 20.91 -2.41 -18.98
C GLY A 293 21.01 -1.86 -17.56
N ILE A 294 19.89 -1.87 -16.84
CA ILE A 294 19.82 -1.62 -15.40
C ILE A 294 19.77 -2.96 -14.68
N ILE A 295 20.52 -3.08 -13.59
CA ILE A 295 20.48 -4.25 -12.70
C ILE A 295 19.69 -3.88 -11.46
N LEU A 296 18.59 -4.60 -11.23
CA LEU A 296 17.74 -4.50 -10.06
C LEU A 296 17.90 -5.78 -9.23
N ALA A 297 18.34 -5.64 -8.00
CA ALA A 297 18.45 -6.74 -7.05
C ALA A 297 17.52 -6.51 -5.85
N HIS A 298 17.04 -7.59 -5.23
CA HIS A 298 16.32 -7.51 -3.96
C HIS A 298 16.61 -8.71 -3.08
N SER A 299 16.70 -8.48 -1.77
CA SER A 299 17.01 -9.51 -0.79
C SER A 299 16.48 -9.14 0.60
N ASN A 300 16.60 -10.07 1.55
CA ASN A 300 16.17 -9.90 2.93
C ASN A 300 17.27 -9.32 3.82
N GLU A 301 16.90 -8.81 4.99
CA GLU A 301 17.83 -8.14 5.90
C GLU A 301 18.92 -9.06 6.46
N SER A 302 18.59 -10.32 6.74
CA SER A 302 19.55 -11.31 7.24
C SER A 302 20.69 -11.57 6.25
N GLU A 303 20.36 -11.76 4.97
CA GLU A 303 21.32 -11.97 3.89
C GLU A 303 22.21 -10.74 3.70
N TRP A 304 21.61 -9.55 3.69
CA TRP A 304 22.36 -8.30 3.61
C TRP A 304 23.35 -8.13 4.76
N LYS A 305 22.95 -8.43 6.00
CA LYS A 305 23.84 -8.34 7.17
C LYS A 305 25.01 -9.32 7.05
N LEU A 306 24.75 -10.56 6.64
CA LEU A 306 25.80 -11.56 6.40
C LEU A 306 26.76 -11.10 5.29
N PHE A 307 26.23 -10.58 4.19
CA PHE A 307 27.01 -10.10 3.07
C PHE A 307 27.88 -8.89 3.43
N LYS A 308 27.30 -7.90 4.13
CA LYS A 308 27.99 -6.67 4.56
C LYS A 308 29.09 -6.92 5.58
N ASN A 309 28.92 -7.91 6.45
CA ASN A 309 29.93 -8.24 7.47
C ASN A 309 31.17 -8.94 6.89
N ASN A 310 31.11 -9.43 5.65
CA ASN A 310 32.24 -10.08 5.01
C ASN A 310 33.13 -9.06 4.27
N LYS A 311 34.37 -8.89 4.73
CA LYS A 311 35.34 -7.93 4.17
C LYS A 311 35.69 -8.18 2.70
N ASN A 312 35.57 -9.43 2.23
CA ASN A 312 35.84 -9.75 0.81
C ASN A 312 34.82 -9.10 -0.15
N ASN A 313 33.69 -8.62 0.38
CA ASN A 313 32.60 -8.04 -0.40
C ASN A 313 32.65 -6.50 -0.45
N GLU A 314 33.66 -5.86 0.13
CA GLU A 314 33.74 -4.39 0.23
C GLU A 314 33.62 -3.71 -1.13
N ALA A 315 34.28 -4.24 -2.16
CA ALA A 315 34.19 -3.73 -3.53
C ALA A 315 32.77 -3.80 -4.14
N PHE A 316 31.92 -4.71 -3.67
CA PHE A 316 30.51 -4.77 -4.09
C PHE A 316 29.65 -3.72 -3.39
N LEU A 317 29.97 -3.35 -2.15
CA LEU A 317 29.14 -2.43 -1.37
C LEU A 317 29.11 -1.03 -2.00
N ASP A 318 30.23 -0.56 -2.54
CA ASP A 318 30.31 0.74 -3.23
C ASP A 318 29.52 0.78 -4.56
N ARG A 319 29.18 -0.39 -5.10
CA ARG A 319 28.46 -0.56 -6.38
C ARG A 319 26.97 -0.79 -6.19
N ILE A 320 26.45 -0.63 -4.98
CA ILE A 320 25.06 -0.90 -4.66
C ILE A 320 24.37 0.39 -4.18
N TYR A 321 23.31 0.77 -4.88
CA TYR A 321 22.40 1.82 -4.43
C TYR A 321 21.27 1.20 -3.60
N ILE A 322 21.32 1.38 -2.27
CA ILE A 322 20.39 0.73 -1.34
C ILE A 322 19.13 1.57 -1.18
N VAL A 323 17.97 0.99 -1.48
CA VAL A 323 16.65 1.52 -1.14
C VAL A 323 16.00 0.61 -0.11
N LYS A 324 15.75 1.15 1.10
CA LYS A 324 15.02 0.42 2.13
C LYS A 324 13.52 0.45 1.87
N VAL A 325 12.89 -0.72 1.90
CA VAL A 325 11.45 -0.93 1.68
C VAL A 325 10.84 -1.53 2.95
N PRO A 326 10.59 -0.73 4.01
CA PRO A 326 9.93 -1.20 5.22
C PRO A 326 8.45 -1.52 4.97
N TYR A 327 7.81 -2.21 5.92
CA TYR A 327 6.36 -2.32 5.94
C TYR A 327 5.67 -0.97 6.13
N CYS A 328 4.41 -0.88 5.69
CA CYS A 328 3.62 0.32 5.95
C CYS A 328 3.36 0.49 7.45
N LEU A 329 3.54 1.73 7.92
CA LEU A 329 3.37 2.12 9.32
C LEU A 329 2.11 2.99 9.55
N ARG A 330 1.32 3.22 8.49
CA ARG A 330 0.10 4.04 8.50
C ARG A 330 -1.13 3.16 8.39
N VAL A 331 -2.04 3.27 9.35
CA VAL A 331 -3.24 2.41 9.44
C VAL A 331 -4.11 2.57 8.21
N SER A 332 -4.40 3.80 7.81
CA SER A 332 -5.27 4.04 6.66
C SER A 332 -4.67 3.56 5.34
N GLU A 333 -3.33 3.56 5.21
CA GLU A 333 -2.67 3.04 4.01
C GLU A 333 -2.60 1.50 4.01
N GLU A 334 -2.38 0.86 5.16
CA GLU A 334 -2.43 -0.61 5.27
C GLU A 334 -3.84 -1.16 4.99
N VAL A 335 -4.89 -0.44 5.39
CA VAL A 335 -6.28 -0.81 5.03
C VAL A 335 -6.47 -0.86 3.52
N LYS A 336 -5.97 0.14 2.78
CA LYS A 336 -6.04 0.15 1.29
C LYS A 336 -5.25 -0.99 0.66
N ILE A 337 -4.14 -1.43 1.29
CA ILE A 337 -3.40 -2.62 0.84
C ILE A 337 -4.29 -3.85 0.96
N TYR A 338 -5.00 -4.02 2.09
CA TYR A 338 -5.93 -5.15 2.25
C TYR A 338 -7.13 -5.08 1.33
N GLU A 339 -7.73 -3.91 1.14
CA GLU A 339 -8.82 -3.68 0.18
C GLU A 339 -8.39 -4.06 -1.24
N LYS A 340 -7.18 -3.67 -1.65
CA LYS A 340 -6.60 -4.08 -2.94
C LYS A 340 -6.47 -5.60 -3.05
N LEU A 341 -5.96 -6.27 -2.02
CA LEU A 341 -5.79 -7.73 -2.04
C LEU A 341 -7.13 -8.47 -2.08
N VAL A 342 -8.14 -8.00 -1.33
CA VAL A 342 -9.50 -8.56 -1.34
C VAL A 342 -10.16 -8.34 -2.70
N ARG A 343 -10.06 -7.13 -3.27
CA ARG A 343 -10.62 -6.79 -4.59
C ARG A 343 -10.07 -7.67 -5.72
N ASN A 344 -8.82 -8.09 -5.63
CA ASN A 344 -8.18 -8.97 -6.61
C ASN A 344 -8.47 -10.46 -6.38
N SER A 345 -9.35 -10.80 -5.43
CA SER A 345 -9.72 -12.16 -5.06
C SER A 345 -11.21 -12.43 -5.30
N SER A 346 -11.63 -13.69 -5.20
CA SER A 346 -13.06 -14.06 -5.24
C SER A 346 -13.87 -13.54 -4.05
N LEU A 347 -13.21 -12.94 -3.05
CA LEU A 347 -13.83 -12.35 -1.86
C LEU A 347 -14.28 -10.90 -2.10
N ALA A 348 -14.07 -10.34 -3.29
CA ALA A 348 -14.38 -8.93 -3.61
C ALA A 348 -15.86 -8.57 -3.35
N ASP A 349 -16.77 -9.50 -3.66
CA ASP A 349 -18.22 -9.31 -3.49
C ASP A 349 -18.74 -9.85 -2.14
N SER A 350 -17.86 -10.42 -1.32
CA SER A 350 -18.25 -11.00 -0.03
C SER A 350 -18.47 -9.90 1.03
N PRO A 351 -19.53 -9.99 1.86
CA PRO A 351 -19.78 -9.01 2.91
C PRO A 351 -18.62 -8.91 3.91
N CYS A 352 -18.14 -7.68 4.13
CA CYS A 352 -17.11 -7.37 5.11
C CYS A 352 -17.66 -6.36 6.11
N ALA A 353 -17.79 -6.79 7.36
CA ALA A 353 -18.26 -5.91 8.43
C ALA A 353 -17.32 -4.71 8.61
N PRO A 354 -17.87 -3.50 8.81
CA PRO A 354 -17.08 -2.30 9.09
C PRO A 354 -16.05 -2.50 10.20
N GLY A 355 -14.87 -1.92 10.02
CA GLY A 355 -13.80 -1.99 11.01
C GLY A 355 -12.98 -3.29 11.00
N THR A 356 -13.39 -4.34 10.29
CA THR A 356 -12.62 -5.61 10.24
C THR A 356 -11.22 -5.41 9.66
N LEU A 357 -11.11 -4.81 8.47
CA LEU A 357 -9.82 -4.55 7.83
C LEU A 357 -9.00 -3.52 8.63
N LYS A 358 -9.66 -2.53 9.23
CA LYS A 358 -9.02 -1.52 10.09
C LYS A 358 -8.41 -2.16 11.34
N MET A 359 -9.12 -3.08 11.99
CA MET A 359 -8.62 -3.82 13.16
C MET A 359 -7.39 -4.67 12.80
N MET A 360 -7.44 -5.37 11.65
CA MET A 360 -6.28 -6.13 11.15
C MET A 360 -5.09 -5.21 10.87
N ALA A 361 -5.33 -4.04 10.26
CA ALA A 361 -4.28 -3.06 9.97
C ALA A 361 -3.64 -2.50 11.25
N GLN A 362 -4.47 -2.17 12.26
CA GLN A 362 -3.99 -1.73 13.57
C GLN A 362 -3.11 -2.81 14.22
N PHE A 363 -3.55 -4.07 14.22
CA PHE A 363 -2.74 -5.17 14.74
C PHE A 363 -1.38 -5.26 14.04
N SER A 364 -1.38 -5.32 12.71
CA SER A 364 -0.14 -5.43 11.93
C SER A 364 0.82 -4.27 12.20
N ILE A 365 0.32 -3.03 12.31
CA ILE A 365 1.18 -1.87 12.56
C ILE A 365 1.72 -1.87 13.99
N LEU A 366 0.91 -2.23 14.98
CA LEU A 366 1.41 -2.38 16.36
C LEU A 366 2.59 -3.35 16.44
N THR A 367 2.59 -4.42 15.64
CA THR A 367 3.75 -5.34 15.59
C THR A 367 4.99 -4.80 14.87
N ARG A 368 4.85 -3.73 14.07
CA ARG A 368 5.92 -3.14 13.24
C ARG A 368 6.58 -1.91 13.87
N LEU A 369 5.89 -1.29 14.82
CA LEU A 369 6.36 -0.10 15.53
C LEU A 369 7.32 -0.46 16.66
N LYS A 370 8.34 0.36 16.84
CA LYS A 370 9.22 0.27 18.03
C LYS A 370 8.57 0.94 19.22
N GLU A 371 8.75 0.35 20.40
CA GLU A 371 8.19 0.87 21.65
C GLU A 371 8.78 2.24 22.00
N PRO A 372 7.92 3.26 22.22
CA PRO A 372 8.36 4.56 22.71
C PRO A 372 8.57 4.52 24.24
N GLU A 373 9.54 5.29 24.75
CA GLU A 373 9.83 5.34 26.20
C GLU A 373 8.75 6.07 27.01
N ASN A 374 8.12 7.10 26.44
CA ASN A 374 7.33 8.08 27.19
C ASN A 374 5.82 8.05 26.93
N SER A 375 5.35 7.27 25.97
CA SER A 375 3.95 7.27 25.51
C SER A 375 3.44 5.85 25.21
N SER A 376 2.14 5.70 24.96
CA SER A 376 1.61 4.40 24.55
C SER A 376 1.95 4.10 23.09
N LEU A 377 2.17 2.82 22.76
CA LEU A 377 2.41 2.38 21.38
C LEU A 377 1.23 2.71 20.47
N PHE A 378 0.01 2.67 21.01
CA PHE A 378 -1.20 3.04 20.27
C PHE A 378 -1.22 4.52 19.92
N SER A 379 -0.81 5.40 20.84
CA SER A 379 -0.69 6.84 20.58
C SER A 379 0.31 7.10 19.45
N LYS A 380 1.45 6.38 19.44
CA LYS A 380 2.42 6.45 18.35
C LYS A 380 1.80 6.05 16.99
N MET A 381 1.06 4.95 16.95
CA MET A 381 0.35 4.49 15.74
C MET A 381 -0.62 5.53 15.19
N GLN A 382 -1.39 6.18 16.06
CA GLN A 382 -2.33 7.24 15.67
C GLN A 382 -1.63 8.49 15.14
N VAL A 383 -0.53 8.92 15.78
CA VAL A 383 0.28 10.04 15.28
C VAL A 383 0.85 9.74 13.90
N TYR A 384 1.29 8.51 13.65
CA TYR A 384 1.79 8.11 12.33
C TYR A 384 0.70 8.15 11.25
N ASP A 385 -0.56 7.86 11.61
CA ASP A 385 -1.69 7.98 10.69
C ASP A 385 -2.20 9.43 10.52
N GLY A 386 -1.64 10.39 11.26
CA GLY A 386 -1.97 11.82 11.17
C GLY A 386 -3.10 12.28 12.10
N ASP A 387 -3.45 11.48 13.11
CA ASP A 387 -4.44 11.85 14.14
C ASP A 387 -3.89 12.95 15.06
N ASN A 388 -4.75 13.87 15.51
CA ASN A 388 -4.41 14.87 16.51
C ASN A 388 -4.71 14.34 17.91
N LEU A 389 -3.66 14.07 18.70
CA LEU A 389 -3.81 13.53 20.06
C LEU A 389 -3.65 14.55 21.18
N LYS A 390 -3.53 15.85 20.88
CA LYS A 390 -3.27 16.88 21.90
C LYS A 390 -4.32 16.90 23.03
N ASP A 391 -5.57 16.59 22.71
CA ASP A 391 -6.68 16.59 23.67
C ASP A 391 -6.87 15.24 24.40
N THR A 392 -6.39 14.13 23.81
CA THR A 392 -6.59 12.77 24.32
C THR A 392 -5.38 12.21 25.06
N ASP A 393 -4.16 12.56 24.64
CA ASP A 393 -2.92 12.08 25.27
C ASP A 393 -1.83 13.17 25.25
N PRO A 394 -1.67 13.91 26.36
CA PRO A 394 -0.66 14.97 26.48
C PRO A 394 0.78 14.47 26.39
N LYS A 395 1.03 13.16 26.55
CA LYS A 395 2.37 12.58 26.47
C LYS A 395 2.77 12.22 25.03
N ALA A 396 1.85 12.35 24.07
CA ALA A 396 2.13 12.05 22.68
C ALA A 396 3.14 13.07 22.07
N LYS A 397 4.23 12.56 21.52
CA LYS A 397 5.26 13.35 20.82
C LYS A 397 4.92 13.60 19.36
N SER A 398 5.68 14.50 18.72
CA SER A 398 5.59 14.76 17.29
C SER A 398 6.05 13.55 16.45
N ILE A 399 5.60 13.47 15.18
CA ILE A 399 6.01 12.40 14.26
C ILE A 399 7.53 12.35 14.04
N GLN A 400 8.19 13.51 14.01
CA GLN A 400 9.63 13.61 13.79
C GLN A 400 10.40 13.00 14.96
N GLU A 401 10.04 13.38 16.19
CA GLU A 401 10.67 12.81 17.39
C GLU A 401 10.52 11.29 17.41
N TYR A 402 9.32 10.76 17.14
CA TYR A 402 9.12 9.31 17.09
C TYR A 402 9.98 8.61 16.04
N ARG A 403 10.15 9.21 14.85
CA ARG A 403 11.05 8.69 13.81
C ARG A 403 12.51 8.73 14.27
N ASP A 404 12.92 9.81 14.93
CA ASP A 404 14.29 9.99 15.43
C ASP A 404 14.62 8.96 16.53
N TYR A 405 13.69 8.70 17.46
CA TYR A 405 13.85 7.66 18.50
C TYR A 405 13.84 6.24 17.92
N ALA A 406 13.00 5.96 16.92
CA ALA A 406 12.87 4.62 16.36
C ALA A 406 14.05 4.25 15.43
N GLY A 407 14.66 5.26 14.81
CA GLY A 407 15.76 5.09 13.86
C GLY A 407 15.33 4.48 12.52
N VAL A 408 16.33 4.17 11.69
CA VAL A 408 16.17 3.84 10.26
C VAL A 408 15.65 2.41 9.99
N ASP A 409 15.44 1.61 11.04
CA ASP A 409 15.01 0.21 10.93
C ASP A 409 13.58 -0.03 11.42
N GLU A 410 12.84 1.05 11.72
CA GLU A 410 11.42 0.93 12.03
C GLU A 410 10.61 0.41 10.83
N GLY A 411 9.70 -0.53 11.06
CA GLY A 411 8.95 -1.20 10.00
C GLY A 411 9.71 -2.30 9.24
N MET A 412 10.96 -2.60 9.61
CA MET A 412 11.73 -3.74 9.06
C MET A 412 11.41 -5.07 9.75
N MET A 413 10.72 -5.03 10.88
CA MET A 413 10.28 -6.20 11.66
C MET A 413 8.76 -6.18 11.86
N GLY A 414 8.22 -7.30 12.36
CA GLY A 414 6.80 -7.46 12.64
C GLY A 414 6.08 -8.32 11.62
N ILE A 415 4.75 -8.28 11.68
CA ILE A 415 3.89 -9.16 10.89
C ILE A 415 3.82 -8.73 9.43
N SER A 416 4.09 -9.69 8.54
CA SER A 416 4.04 -9.47 7.09
C SER A 416 2.61 -9.28 6.59
N THR A 417 2.45 -8.47 5.53
CA THR A 417 1.17 -8.31 4.82
C THR A 417 0.64 -9.66 4.29
N ARG A 418 1.53 -10.59 3.92
CA ARG A 418 1.14 -11.95 3.50
C ARG A 418 0.50 -12.75 4.64
N TRP A 419 1.07 -12.66 5.85
CA TRP A 419 0.50 -13.31 7.02
C TRP A 419 -0.87 -12.71 7.38
N ALA A 420 -0.97 -11.39 7.37
CA ALA A 420 -2.23 -10.67 7.61
C ALA A 420 -3.32 -11.09 6.62
N PHE A 421 -2.99 -11.16 5.33
CA PHE A 421 -3.94 -11.58 4.30
C PHE A 421 -4.38 -13.04 4.44
N LYS A 422 -3.50 -13.95 4.90
CA LYS A 422 -3.90 -15.32 5.25
C LYS A 422 -4.94 -15.35 6.37
N ILE A 423 -4.80 -14.48 7.38
CA ILE A 423 -5.80 -14.38 8.46
C ILE A 423 -7.10 -13.80 7.94
N ILE A 424 -7.06 -12.71 7.18
CA ILE A 424 -8.27 -12.14 6.56
C ILE A 424 -9.00 -13.22 5.75
N SER A 425 -8.27 -13.99 4.94
CA SER A 425 -8.84 -15.09 4.16
C SER A 425 -9.49 -16.16 5.03
N LYS A 426 -8.87 -16.53 6.18
CA LYS A 426 -9.46 -17.45 7.15
C LYS A 426 -10.71 -16.87 7.83
N VAL A 427 -10.74 -15.56 8.09
CA VAL A 427 -11.90 -14.87 8.68
C VAL A 427 -13.10 -14.92 7.73
N PHE A 428 -12.90 -14.62 6.45
CA PHE A 428 -13.96 -14.73 5.43
C PHE A 428 -14.52 -16.16 5.31
N ASN A 429 -13.70 -17.18 5.53
CA ASN A 429 -14.07 -18.60 5.41
C ASN A 429 -14.27 -19.28 6.79
N PHE A 430 -14.50 -18.52 7.85
CA PHE A 430 -14.65 -19.08 9.20
C PHE A 430 -16.00 -19.78 9.39
N ASP A 431 -17.07 -19.17 8.87
CA ASP A 431 -18.42 -19.73 8.93
C ASP A 431 -18.65 -20.65 7.73
N MET A 432 -19.19 -21.85 7.99
CA MET A 432 -19.53 -22.82 6.94
C MET A 432 -20.76 -22.42 6.12
N SER A 433 -21.55 -21.48 6.63
CA SER A 433 -22.85 -21.11 6.08
C SER A 433 -22.86 -19.79 5.30
N GLU A 434 -21.89 -18.90 5.53
CA GLU A 434 -21.72 -17.66 4.77
C GLU A 434 -20.24 -17.31 4.62
N VAL A 435 -19.86 -16.81 3.43
CA VAL A 435 -18.52 -16.25 3.21
C VAL A 435 -18.57 -14.77 3.57
N ALA A 436 -18.23 -14.44 4.81
CA ALA A 436 -18.29 -13.07 5.32
C ALA A 436 -17.24 -12.84 6.40
N ALA A 437 -16.70 -11.62 6.46
CA ALA A 437 -15.70 -11.25 7.46
C ALA A 437 -16.28 -10.39 8.56
N ASN A 438 -15.94 -10.70 9.81
CA ASN A 438 -16.35 -9.94 10.99
C ASN A 438 -15.20 -9.72 11.99
N PRO A 439 -15.26 -8.67 12.83
CA PRO A 439 -14.19 -8.39 13.79
C PRO A 439 -14.12 -9.42 14.94
N VAL A 440 -15.23 -10.06 15.30
CA VAL A 440 -15.25 -11.07 16.38
C VAL A 440 -14.51 -12.35 15.98
N HIS A 441 -14.75 -12.89 14.78
CA HIS A 441 -13.95 -14.03 14.31
C HIS A 441 -12.50 -13.62 14.06
N LEU A 442 -12.24 -12.37 13.65
CA LEU A 442 -10.88 -11.85 13.53
C LEU A 442 -10.12 -11.89 14.87
N LEU A 443 -10.72 -11.37 15.95
CA LEU A 443 -10.09 -11.41 17.29
C LEU A 443 -9.78 -12.86 17.71
N TYR A 444 -10.75 -13.77 17.56
CA TYR A 444 -10.57 -15.18 17.91
C TYR A 444 -9.48 -15.86 17.07
N LEU A 445 -9.48 -15.64 15.75
CA LEU A 445 -8.47 -16.20 14.85
C LEU A 445 -7.09 -15.60 15.11
N LEU A 446 -6.99 -14.33 15.47
CA LEU A 446 -5.71 -13.73 15.83
C LEU A 446 -5.10 -14.44 17.05
N GLU A 447 -5.86 -14.61 18.13
CA GLU A 447 -5.39 -15.33 19.33
C GLU A 447 -4.91 -16.75 18.97
N GLN A 448 -5.72 -17.52 18.24
CA GLN A 448 -5.34 -18.88 17.84
C GLN A 448 -4.12 -18.95 16.92
N ASN A 449 -3.98 -18.04 15.96
CA ASN A 449 -2.85 -18.07 15.03
C ASN A 449 -1.57 -17.60 15.71
N ILE A 450 -1.64 -16.67 16.68
CA ILE A 450 -0.48 -16.26 17.49
C ILE A 450 0.07 -17.44 18.29
N GLU A 451 -0.80 -18.22 18.95
CA GLU A 451 -0.40 -19.42 19.71
C GLU A 451 0.18 -20.51 18.80
N ARG A 452 -0.34 -20.67 17.58
CA ARG A 452 0.12 -21.69 16.62
C ARG A 452 1.46 -21.37 15.96
N GLU A 453 1.79 -20.09 15.77
CA GLU A 453 3.05 -19.66 15.11
C GLU A 453 4.28 -19.90 15.97
N GLN A 454 4.13 -20.27 17.25
CA GLN A 454 5.24 -20.57 18.17
C GLN A 454 6.28 -19.44 18.22
N PHE A 455 5.82 -18.20 18.35
CA PHE A 455 6.70 -17.05 18.57
C PHE A 455 7.52 -17.22 19.85
N PRO A 456 8.64 -16.49 20.00
CA PRO A 456 9.30 -16.36 21.30
C PRO A 456 8.28 -15.93 22.36
N LYS A 457 8.30 -16.55 23.54
CA LYS A 457 7.26 -16.34 24.58
C LYS A 457 6.97 -14.87 24.90
N GLU A 458 8.01 -14.04 24.90
CA GLU A 458 7.90 -12.60 25.12
C GLU A 458 7.10 -11.90 24.00
N THR A 459 7.38 -12.25 22.74
CA THR A 459 6.67 -11.72 21.56
C THR A 459 5.23 -12.21 21.51
N GLU A 460 5.00 -13.48 21.85
CA GLU A 460 3.66 -14.06 21.92
C GLU A 460 2.77 -13.34 22.94
N GLN A 461 3.27 -13.17 24.17
CA GLN A 461 2.57 -12.43 25.23
C GLN A 461 2.29 -10.99 24.82
N LYS A 462 3.25 -10.33 24.18
CA LYS A 462 3.11 -8.98 23.67
C LYS A 462 2.00 -8.85 22.63
N TYR A 463 1.96 -9.76 21.64
CA TYR A 463 0.93 -9.74 20.60
C TYR A 463 -0.46 -10.07 21.16
N LEU A 464 -0.56 -11.01 22.10
CA LEU A 464 -1.81 -11.29 22.81
C LEU A 464 -2.29 -10.08 23.63
N ALA A 465 -1.37 -9.34 24.27
CA ALA A 465 -1.69 -8.09 24.94
C ALA A 465 -2.22 -7.03 23.95
N TYR A 466 -1.64 -6.92 22.74
CA TYR A 466 -2.16 -6.02 21.70
C TYR A 466 -3.61 -6.35 21.31
N VAL A 467 -3.93 -7.63 21.17
CA VAL A 467 -5.29 -8.08 20.83
C VAL A 467 -6.27 -7.74 21.96
N LYS A 468 -5.93 -8.09 23.21
CA LYS A 468 -6.85 -7.95 24.35
C LYS A 468 -6.96 -6.52 24.88
N GLU A 469 -5.85 -5.84 25.09
CA GLU A 469 -5.83 -4.53 25.76
C GLU A 469 -6.18 -3.38 24.81
N TYR A 470 -5.72 -3.45 23.55
CA TYR A 470 -5.87 -2.36 22.60
C TYR A 470 -7.02 -2.58 21.62
N LEU A 471 -7.04 -3.73 20.93
CA LEU A 471 -8.00 -3.97 19.86
C LEU A 471 -9.40 -4.29 20.40
N ALA A 472 -9.51 -5.27 21.31
CA ALA A 472 -10.79 -5.70 21.85
C ALA A 472 -11.49 -4.56 22.61
N ASN A 473 -10.82 -3.91 23.56
CA ASN A 473 -11.41 -2.81 24.35
C ASN A 473 -11.91 -1.66 23.47
N LYS A 474 -11.11 -1.20 22.51
CA LYS A 474 -11.55 -0.11 21.60
C LYS A 474 -12.67 -0.54 20.66
N TYR A 475 -12.69 -1.81 20.28
CA TYR A 475 -13.79 -2.34 19.48
C TYR A 475 -15.09 -2.42 20.28
N VAL A 476 -15.04 -2.73 21.59
CA VAL A 476 -16.21 -2.65 22.49
C VAL A 476 -16.79 -1.24 22.50
N ASP A 477 -15.94 -0.21 22.60
CA ASP A 477 -16.38 1.18 22.56
C ASP A 477 -16.99 1.56 21.19
N PHE A 478 -16.34 1.11 20.11
CA PHE A 478 -16.81 1.35 18.75
C PHE A 478 -18.16 0.70 18.48
N ILE A 479 -18.28 -0.61 18.74
CA ILE A 479 -19.53 -1.34 18.50
C ILE A 479 -20.63 -0.89 19.44
N GLY A 480 -20.30 -0.50 20.68
CA GLY A 480 -21.23 0.10 21.62
C GLY A 480 -21.86 1.37 21.03
N LYS A 481 -21.05 2.28 20.50
CA LYS A 481 -21.53 3.49 19.80
C LYS A 481 -22.36 3.16 18.56
N GLU A 482 -21.94 2.18 17.76
CA GLU A 482 -22.70 1.79 16.56
C GLU A 482 -24.06 1.20 16.88
N ILE A 483 -24.13 0.27 17.84
CA ILE A 483 -25.38 -0.34 18.32
C ILE A 483 -26.29 0.73 18.89
N GLN A 484 -25.76 1.62 19.74
CA GLN A 484 -26.51 2.73 20.31
C GLN A 484 -27.04 3.69 19.25
N THR A 485 -26.24 4.01 18.23
CA THR A 485 -26.67 4.88 17.13
C THR A 485 -27.76 4.22 16.30
N ALA A 486 -27.58 2.95 15.92
CA ALA A 486 -28.58 2.20 15.17
C ALA A 486 -29.90 2.05 15.95
N TYR A 487 -29.81 1.96 17.28
CA TYR A 487 -30.97 1.96 18.17
C TYR A 487 -31.66 3.34 18.25
N LEU A 488 -30.92 4.44 18.42
CA LEU A 488 -31.54 5.77 18.49
C LEU A 488 -32.32 6.12 17.23
N GLU A 489 -31.79 5.76 16.07
CA GLU A 489 -32.44 6.04 14.81
C GLU A 489 -33.76 5.24 14.63
N SER A 490 -33.93 4.09 15.31
CA SER A 490 -35.19 3.34 15.33
C SER A 490 -36.22 3.91 16.30
N TYR A 491 -35.81 4.81 17.19
CA TYR A 491 -36.62 5.39 18.26
C TYR A 491 -36.83 6.90 18.11
N SER A 492 -37.05 7.38 16.88
CA SER A 492 -37.41 8.79 16.64
C SER A 492 -38.61 9.26 17.47
N GLU A 493 -39.62 8.38 17.64
CA GLU A 493 -40.81 8.64 18.45
C GLU A 493 -40.52 8.67 19.96
N TYR A 494 -39.64 7.81 20.47
CA TYR A 494 -39.26 7.82 21.88
C TYR A 494 -38.39 9.03 22.22
N GLY A 495 -37.49 9.42 21.32
CA GLY A 495 -36.73 10.68 21.43
C GLY A 495 -37.66 11.89 21.44
N GLN A 496 -38.70 11.86 20.61
CA GLN A 496 -39.74 12.89 20.61
C GLN A 496 -40.55 12.88 21.91
N ASN A 497 -40.90 11.72 22.45
CA ASN A 497 -41.64 11.62 23.72
C ASN A 497 -40.83 12.18 24.89
N ILE A 498 -39.54 11.86 25.00
CA ILE A 498 -38.66 12.45 26.04
C ILE A 498 -38.55 13.96 25.85
N PHE A 499 -38.40 14.42 24.61
CA PHE A 499 -38.35 15.85 24.29
C PHE A 499 -39.63 16.58 24.71
N ASP A 500 -40.79 16.06 24.32
CA ASP A 500 -42.10 16.68 24.59
C ASP A 500 -42.39 16.70 26.10
N ARG A 501 -42.03 15.62 26.81
CA ARG A 501 -42.18 15.53 28.26
C ARG A 501 -41.23 16.46 29.00
N TYR A 502 -39.97 16.57 28.56
CA TYR A 502 -38.99 17.52 29.10
C TYR A 502 -39.45 18.98 28.93
N VAL A 503 -39.92 19.35 27.75
CA VAL A 503 -40.43 20.72 27.47
C VAL A 503 -41.61 21.05 28.37
N THR A 504 -42.53 20.10 28.53
CA THR A 504 -43.71 20.26 29.38
C THR A 504 -43.28 20.47 30.84
N PHE A 505 -42.45 19.57 31.39
CA PHE A 505 -41.95 19.69 32.76
C PHE A 505 -41.15 20.98 32.99
N ALA A 506 -40.33 21.39 32.03
CA ALA A 506 -39.56 22.62 32.11
C ALA A 506 -40.46 23.86 32.10
N ASP A 507 -41.54 23.88 31.31
CA ASP A 507 -42.50 24.99 31.26
C ASP A 507 -43.27 25.13 32.59
N TYR A 508 -43.82 24.03 33.12
CA TYR A 508 -44.49 24.03 34.44
C TYR A 508 -43.54 24.42 35.57
N TRP A 509 -42.27 24.00 35.51
CA TRP A 509 -41.26 24.36 36.50
C TRP A 509 -40.87 25.85 36.45
N ILE A 510 -40.86 26.45 35.25
CA ILE A 510 -40.61 27.89 35.05
C ILE A 510 -41.81 28.72 35.55
N GLN A 511 -43.03 28.28 35.26
CA GLN A 511 -44.27 28.96 35.64
C GLN A 511 -44.65 28.77 37.12
N ASP A 512 -43.89 27.96 37.86
CA ASP A 512 -44.14 27.63 39.27
C ASP A 512 -45.54 27.03 39.50
N GLN A 513 -45.98 26.20 38.56
CA GLN A 513 -47.27 25.53 38.59
C GLN A 513 -47.11 24.03 38.86
N GLU A 514 -48.09 23.45 39.54
CA GLU A 514 -48.15 22.00 39.74
C GLU A 514 -48.56 21.32 38.43
N TYR A 515 -47.78 20.31 38.01
CA TYR A 515 -48.15 19.48 36.86
C TYR A 515 -48.94 18.27 37.36
N ARG A 516 -50.13 18.06 36.79
CA ARG A 516 -50.93 16.85 37.03
C ARG A 516 -50.87 15.97 35.80
N ASP A 517 -50.29 14.79 35.95
CA ASP A 517 -50.22 13.82 34.86
C ASP A 517 -51.63 13.26 34.60
N GLN A 518 -52.10 13.37 33.37
CA GLN A 518 -53.46 12.97 32.98
C GLN A 518 -53.62 11.45 32.94
N ASP A 519 -52.52 10.72 32.80
CA ASP A 519 -52.54 9.27 32.64
C ASP A 519 -52.40 8.55 34.00
N THR A 520 -51.64 9.12 34.95
CA THR A 520 -51.39 8.52 36.27
C THR A 520 -52.13 9.19 37.41
N GLY A 521 -52.62 10.42 37.22
CA GLY A 521 -53.25 11.22 38.28
C GLY A 521 -52.26 11.73 39.34
N GLU A 522 -50.96 11.51 39.16
CA GLU A 522 -49.92 12.02 40.06
C GLU A 522 -49.73 13.53 39.88
N SER A 523 -49.63 14.24 41.01
CA SER A 523 -49.35 15.67 41.05
C SER A 523 -47.88 15.88 41.36
N PHE A 524 -47.14 16.46 40.42
CA PHE A 524 -45.73 16.79 40.57
C PHE A 524 -45.61 18.22 41.09
N ASP A 525 -45.06 18.36 42.29
CA ASP A 525 -44.67 19.65 42.84
C ASP A 525 -43.36 20.15 42.18
N ARG A 526 -43.02 21.42 42.43
CA ARG A 526 -41.82 22.05 41.86
C ARG A 526 -40.53 21.28 42.19
N GLY A 527 -40.45 20.68 43.37
CA GLY A 527 -39.31 19.86 43.81
C GLY A 527 -39.20 18.55 43.02
N SER A 528 -40.31 17.87 42.78
CA SER A 528 -40.39 16.63 42.02
C SER A 528 -40.12 16.84 40.53
N LEU A 529 -40.65 17.92 39.96
CA LEU A 529 -40.31 18.34 38.58
C LEU A 529 -38.81 18.62 38.43
N ASN A 530 -38.19 19.28 39.42
CA ASN A 530 -36.75 19.49 39.39
C ASN A 530 -35.96 18.17 39.41
N ASN A 531 -36.40 17.19 40.20
CA ASN A 531 -35.77 15.88 40.27
C ASN A 531 -35.86 15.12 38.94
N GLU A 532 -37.02 15.17 38.27
CA GLU A 532 -37.19 14.55 36.94
C GLU A 532 -36.36 15.24 35.85
N LEU A 533 -36.32 16.57 35.84
CA LEU A 533 -35.48 17.34 34.91
C LEU A 533 -33.98 17.08 35.15
N GLU A 534 -33.54 17.02 36.41
CA GLU A 534 -32.15 16.71 36.77
C GLU A 534 -31.73 15.31 36.32
N LYS A 535 -32.64 14.32 36.34
CA LYS A 535 -32.34 12.96 35.82
C LYS A 535 -31.95 12.99 34.35
N ILE A 536 -32.46 13.95 33.58
CA ILE A 536 -32.19 14.12 32.14
C ILE A 536 -30.94 15.00 31.93
N GLU A 537 -30.76 16.03 32.75
CA GLU A 537 -29.70 17.04 32.60
C GLU A 537 -28.33 16.60 33.17
N LYS A 538 -28.31 15.82 34.26
CA LYS A 538 -27.07 15.35 34.92
C LYS A 538 -26.17 14.51 34.00
N PRO A 539 -26.67 13.51 33.25
CA PRO A 539 -25.85 12.75 32.30
C PRO A 539 -25.19 13.62 31.25
N ALA A 540 -25.78 14.77 30.94
CA ALA A 540 -25.24 15.70 29.94
C ALA A 540 -24.18 16.66 30.46
N GLY A 541 -24.08 16.83 31.79
CA GLY A 541 -23.09 17.71 32.42
C GLY A 541 -23.41 19.20 32.29
N ILE A 542 -24.69 19.58 32.30
CA ILE A 542 -25.12 20.98 32.15
C ILE A 542 -24.73 21.79 33.39
N SER A 543 -23.95 22.87 33.18
CA SER A 543 -23.42 23.71 34.28
C SER A 543 -24.46 24.65 34.88
N ASN A 544 -25.41 25.15 34.08
CA ASN A 544 -26.51 26.00 34.57
C ASN A 544 -27.88 25.48 34.08
N PRO A 545 -28.51 24.58 34.85
CA PRO A 545 -29.81 24.00 34.50
C PRO A 545 -30.94 25.02 34.33
N LYS A 546 -30.93 26.12 35.10
CA LYS A 546 -31.97 27.16 35.04
C LYS A 546 -32.01 27.84 33.67
N ASP A 547 -30.87 28.36 33.24
CA ASP A 547 -30.76 29.08 31.96
C ASP A 547 -31.05 28.14 30.79
N PHE A 548 -30.59 26.90 30.90
CA PHE A 548 -30.81 25.87 29.89
C PHE A 548 -32.31 25.55 29.69
N ARG A 549 -33.07 25.39 30.79
CA ARG A 549 -34.53 25.17 30.74
C ARG A 549 -35.25 26.36 30.10
N HIS A 550 -34.90 27.59 30.49
CA HIS A 550 -35.46 28.80 29.89
C HIS A 550 -35.15 28.94 28.40
N GLU A 551 -33.91 28.63 27.98
CA GLU A 551 -33.49 28.69 26.57
C GLU A 551 -34.31 27.73 25.71
N ILE A 552 -34.50 26.49 26.17
CA ILE A 552 -35.25 25.45 25.45
C ILE A 552 -36.72 25.79 25.34
N VAL A 553 -37.38 26.15 26.44
CA VAL A 553 -38.82 26.46 26.42
C VAL A 553 -39.08 27.65 25.50
N ASN A 554 -38.25 28.69 25.54
CA ASN A 554 -38.35 29.84 24.64
C ASN A 554 -38.09 29.49 23.16
N PHE A 555 -37.21 28.51 22.89
CA PHE A 555 -36.99 28.02 21.53
C PHE A 555 -38.23 27.25 21.02
N VAL A 556 -38.77 26.34 21.83
CA VAL A 556 -39.93 25.53 21.45
C VAL A 556 -41.19 26.36 21.31
N LEU A 557 -41.43 27.36 22.17
CA LEU A 557 -42.54 28.29 22.04
C LEU A 557 -42.47 29.10 20.73
N ARG A 558 -41.27 29.57 20.35
CA ARG A 558 -41.05 30.25 19.06
C ARG A 558 -41.27 29.32 17.87
N ALA A 559 -40.81 28.07 17.97
CA ALA A 559 -41.02 27.08 16.93
C ALA A 559 -42.50 26.68 16.77
N ARG A 560 -43.24 26.51 17.89
CA ARG A 560 -44.68 26.24 17.89
C ARG A 560 -45.48 27.37 17.25
N ALA A 561 -45.12 28.61 17.52
CA ALA A 561 -45.76 29.80 16.93
C ALA A 561 -45.62 29.84 15.41
N ASN A 562 -44.49 29.36 14.87
CA ASN A 562 -44.22 29.32 13.43
C ASN A 562 -44.78 28.05 12.73
N ASN A 563 -45.03 26.96 13.46
CA ASN A 563 -45.44 25.65 12.91
C ASN A 563 -46.85 25.21 13.35
N ALA A 564 -47.83 26.13 13.32
CA ALA A 564 -49.25 25.82 13.56
C ALA A 564 -49.50 25.01 14.86
N GLY A 565 -48.74 25.27 15.92
CA GLY A 565 -48.90 24.64 17.23
C GLY A 565 -48.22 23.28 17.42
N LYS A 566 -47.51 22.73 16.41
CA LYS A 566 -46.76 21.47 16.56
C LYS A 566 -45.37 21.70 17.15
N ASN A 567 -44.93 20.77 18.01
CA ASN A 567 -43.55 20.73 18.49
C ASN A 567 -42.58 20.50 17.33
N PRO A 568 -41.41 21.17 17.33
CA PRO A 568 -40.34 20.83 16.40
C PRO A 568 -39.82 19.41 16.69
N PRO A 569 -39.29 18.71 15.67
CA PRO A 569 -38.65 17.43 15.89
C PRO A 569 -37.43 17.62 16.81
N TRP A 570 -37.23 16.69 17.74
CA TRP A 570 -36.20 16.75 18.79
C TRP A 570 -34.76 16.87 18.24
N THR A 571 -34.54 16.53 16.96
CA THR A 571 -33.28 16.65 16.23
C THR A 571 -32.91 18.08 15.83
N THR A 572 -33.87 19.02 15.88
CA THR A 572 -33.68 20.40 15.39
C THR A 572 -32.76 21.22 16.29
N TYR A 573 -32.70 20.90 17.58
CA TYR A 573 -31.90 21.65 18.55
C TYR A 573 -30.75 20.82 19.10
N GLU A 574 -29.53 21.15 18.67
CA GLU A 574 -28.32 20.36 18.90
C GLU A 574 -27.98 20.16 20.38
N LYS A 575 -28.17 21.19 21.22
CA LYS A 575 -27.89 21.07 22.66
C LYS A 575 -28.83 20.07 23.35
N LEU A 576 -30.14 20.14 23.08
CA LEU A 576 -31.11 19.21 23.68
C LEU A 576 -31.03 17.82 23.08
N ARG A 577 -30.73 17.72 21.78
CA ARG A 577 -30.40 16.45 21.13
C ARG A 577 -29.28 15.73 21.88
N THR A 578 -28.17 16.42 22.16
CA THR A 578 -27.02 15.85 22.89
C THR A 578 -27.42 15.38 24.29
N VAL A 579 -28.32 16.10 24.96
CA VAL A 579 -28.81 15.76 26.31
C VAL A 579 -29.69 14.52 26.29
N ILE A 580 -30.65 14.46 25.36
CA ILE A 580 -31.55 13.32 25.17
C ILE A 580 -30.76 12.08 24.76
N GLU A 581 -29.81 12.23 23.83
CA GLU A 581 -28.89 11.16 23.43
C GLU A 581 -28.13 10.62 24.65
N LYS A 582 -27.47 11.48 25.43
CA LYS A 582 -26.76 11.06 26.66
C LYS A 582 -27.67 10.43 27.71
N LYS A 583 -28.91 10.90 27.86
CA LYS A 583 -29.88 10.30 28.77
C LYS A 583 -30.26 8.90 28.32
N MET A 584 -30.60 8.72 27.04
CA MET A 584 -30.89 7.40 26.48
C MET A 584 -29.68 6.46 26.58
N PHE A 585 -28.46 6.98 26.38
CA PHE A 585 -27.23 6.20 26.53
C PHE A 585 -26.96 5.75 27.98
N SER A 586 -27.43 6.50 28.98
CA SER A 586 -27.27 6.12 30.38
C SER A 586 -28.19 4.98 30.83
N ASN A 587 -29.37 4.83 30.22
CA ASN A 587 -30.35 3.78 30.52
C ASN A 587 -30.18 2.54 29.63
N THR A 588 -28.99 1.93 29.63
CA THR A 588 -28.69 0.74 28.80
C THR A 588 -29.53 -0.51 29.12
N GLU A 589 -30.24 -0.53 30.25
CA GLU A 589 -31.15 -1.63 30.59
C GLU A 589 -32.37 -1.69 29.65
N GLU A 590 -32.82 -0.56 29.11
CA GLU A 590 -33.91 -0.48 28.12
C GLU A 590 -33.49 -1.00 26.73
N LEU A 591 -32.18 -1.08 26.45
CA LEU A 591 -31.63 -1.62 25.21
C LEU A 591 -31.59 -3.16 25.19
N LEU A 592 -31.54 -3.79 26.37
CA LEU A 592 -31.34 -5.24 26.51
C LEU A 592 -32.43 -6.09 25.83
N PRO A 593 -33.74 -5.79 25.96
CA PRO A 593 -34.78 -6.63 25.36
C PRO A 593 -34.72 -6.65 23.84
N VAL A 594 -34.43 -5.50 23.22
CA VAL A 594 -34.39 -5.33 21.75
C VAL A 594 -33.11 -5.91 21.14
N ILE A 595 -31.99 -5.87 21.85
CA ILE A 595 -30.72 -6.44 21.39
C ILE A 595 -30.65 -7.95 21.67
N SER A 596 -31.42 -8.45 22.65
CA SER A 596 -31.48 -9.87 22.98
C SER A 596 -32.32 -10.65 21.97
N PHE A 597 -31.74 -11.71 21.39
CA PHE A 597 -32.43 -12.63 20.47
C PHE A 597 -33.30 -13.66 21.22
N ASN A 598 -34.08 -13.22 22.21
CA ASN A 598 -34.95 -14.09 23.00
C ASN A 598 -36.30 -14.35 22.30
N ALA A 599 -36.76 -15.60 22.30
CA ALA A 599 -37.95 -16.07 21.58
C ALA A 599 -39.31 -15.64 22.19
N LYS A 600 -39.32 -14.86 23.28
CA LYS A 600 -40.54 -14.40 23.96
C LYS A 600 -40.53 -12.87 24.02
N SER A 601 -40.80 -12.22 22.90
CA SER A 601 -40.98 -10.77 22.79
C SER A 601 -42.35 -10.45 22.20
N SER A 602 -42.87 -9.28 22.55
CA SER A 602 -44.13 -8.76 21.99
C SER A 602 -43.98 -8.48 20.48
N ALA A 603 -45.08 -8.47 19.72
CA ALA A 603 -45.05 -8.21 18.28
C ALA A 603 -44.43 -6.84 17.92
N GLU A 604 -44.53 -5.86 18.84
CA GLU A 604 -43.94 -4.53 18.70
C GLU A 604 -42.42 -4.56 18.89
N GLU A 605 -41.92 -5.33 19.86
CA GLU A 605 -40.49 -5.54 20.07
C GLU A 605 -39.84 -6.32 18.92
N GLN A 606 -40.56 -7.27 18.32
CA GLN A 606 -40.09 -7.99 17.13
C GLN A 606 -39.88 -7.06 15.93
N ARG A 607 -40.84 -6.18 15.65
CA ARG A 607 -40.69 -5.18 14.57
C ARG A 607 -39.51 -4.25 14.83
N LYS A 608 -39.36 -3.77 16.07
CA LYS A 608 -38.23 -2.92 16.48
C LYS A 608 -36.89 -3.62 16.31
N HIS A 609 -36.83 -4.92 16.62
CA HIS A 609 -35.66 -5.75 16.41
C HIS A 609 -35.32 -5.91 14.92
N GLU A 610 -36.31 -6.19 14.07
CA GLU A 610 -36.12 -6.28 12.61
C GLU A 610 -35.62 -4.96 12.02
N ASP A 611 -36.17 -3.82 12.43
CA ASP A 611 -35.72 -2.49 12.00
C ASP A 611 -34.28 -2.20 12.41
N PHE A 612 -33.89 -2.60 13.62
CA PHE A 612 -32.52 -2.51 14.10
C PHE A 612 -31.57 -3.38 13.25
N VAL A 613 -31.93 -4.64 12.99
CA VAL A 613 -31.12 -5.54 12.15
C VAL A 613 -30.99 -4.98 10.74
N ASN A 614 -32.06 -4.51 10.11
CA ASN A 614 -32.04 -3.94 8.76
C ASN A 614 -31.11 -2.72 8.64
N ARG A 615 -31.05 -1.87 9.67
CA ARG A 615 -30.14 -0.73 9.71
C ARG A 615 -28.69 -1.15 9.86
N MET A 616 -28.41 -2.12 10.71
CA MET A 616 -27.07 -2.69 10.81
C MET A 616 -26.68 -3.35 9.48
N VAL A 617 -27.60 -4.02 8.79
CA VAL A 617 -27.36 -4.56 7.44
C VAL A 617 -27.04 -3.45 6.44
N THR A 618 -27.75 -2.33 6.51
CA THR A 618 -27.47 -1.14 5.68
C THR A 618 -26.08 -0.56 5.94
N LYS A 619 -25.54 -0.73 7.16
CA LYS A 619 -24.16 -0.35 7.52
C LYS A 619 -23.10 -1.35 7.04
N GLY A 620 -23.48 -2.48 6.42
CA GLY A 620 -22.55 -3.46 5.83
C GLY A 620 -22.40 -4.76 6.63
N TYR A 621 -23.22 -5.00 7.64
CA TYR A 621 -23.23 -6.25 8.41
C TYR A 621 -24.18 -7.30 7.79
N THR A 622 -23.95 -8.59 8.04
CA THR A 622 -24.95 -9.64 7.76
C THR A 622 -25.89 -9.82 8.95
N PRO A 623 -27.14 -10.32 8.78
CA PRO A 623 -28.05 -10.58 9.90
C PRO A 623 -27.44 -11.49 10.98
N LYS A 624 -26.64 -12.49 10.57
CA LYS A 624 -25.92 -13.38 11.50
C LYS A 624 -24.81 -12.65 12.24
N GLN A 625 -24.05 -11.80 11.55
CA GLN A 625 -23.03 -10.98 12.19
C GLN A 625 -23.63 -10.05 13.25
N VAL A 626 -24.78 -9.43 12.96
CA VAL A 626 -25.48 -8.58 13.95
C VAL A 626 -25.81 -9.38 15.20
N ARG A 627 -26.34 -10.59 15.05
CA ARG A 627 -26.62 -11.48 16.19
C ARG A 627 -25.39 -11.79 17.01
N LEU A 628 -24.32 -12.23 16.36
CA LEU A 628 -23.06 -12.56 17.04
C LEU A 628 -22.48 -11.34 17.77
N LEU A 629 -22.49 -10.17 17.13
CA LEU A 629 -21.96 -8.93 17.69
C LEU A 629 -22.72 -8.51 18.94
N CYS A 630 -24.04 -8.60 18.91
CA CYS A 630 -24.90 -8.28 20.05
C CYS A 630 -24.62 -9.24 21.22
N GLU A 631 -24.59 -10.55 20.98
CA GLU A 631 -24.29 -11.56 22.00
C GLU A 631 -22.88 -11.37 22.59
N TRP A 632 -21.88 -11.08 21.74
CA TRP A 632 -20.51 -10.83 22.15
C TRP A 632 -20.39 -9.57 23.01
N TYR A 633 -20.97 -8.45 22.56
CA TYR A 633 -20.97 -7.18 23.29
C TYR A 633 -21.60 -7.32 24.69
N LEU A 634 -22.74 -8.02 24.79
CA LEU A 634 -23.40 -8.30 26.07
C LEU A 634 -22.54 -9.15 27.00
N ARG A 635 -21.77 -10.11 26.46
CA ARG A 635 -20.87 -10.95 27.26
C ARG A 635 -19.70 -10.12 27.81
N VAL A 636 -19.02 -9.37 26.95
CA VAL A 636 -17.83 -8.60 27.35
C VAL A 636 -18.17 -7.57 28.42
N ARG A 637 -19.30 -6.88 28.28
CA ARG A 637 -19.75 -5.88 29.25
C ARG A 637 -20.22 -6.48 30.59
N LYS A 638 -20.65 -7.75 30.62
CA LYS A 638 -20.94 -8.45 31.89
C LYS A 638 -19.66 -8.89 32.62
N SER A 639 -18.56 -9.05 31.89
CA SER A 639 -17.25 -9.44 32.45
C SER A 639 -16.34 -8.27 32.77
N SER A 640 -16.63 -7.08 32.22
CA SER A 640 -16.00 -5.79 32.58
C SER A 640 -16.75 -5.19 33.77
#